data_AF-A0A0G2DQ81-F1
#
_entry.id   AF-A0A0G2DQ81-F1
#
_cell.length_a   1.000
_cell.length_b   1.000
_cell.length_c   1.000
_cell.angle_alpha   90.00
_cell.angle_beta   90.00
_cell.angle_gamma   90.00
#
_symmetry.space_group_name_H-M   'P 1'
#
loop_
_entity.id
_entity.type
_entity.pdbx_description
1 polymer ?
#
loop_
_entity_poly.entity_id
_entity_poly.type
_entity_poly.pdbx_seq_one_letter_code
_entity_poly.pdbx_strand_id
1 'polypeptide(L)'
;MEYEYEALELLSKTLAVFEYLNDPAVQQAMRLAHNRITEQIAWFAEEVNKKRRGAEQPTVPVLELWDEYTKTFFNDVAVRAHAWMIGRINAMREAQKNAFDMMKAQDQHLDAQNTKILGRLSRLIDLERDVDYNFRISRYGFTRASSNASSGQASRPSPEKFKEERLKMHSAAEAGLGIFADGITRVRHAMGVGPFPFQAEYYMVLHDQAEANKAVRGKDPTKRNNLFGPPPQEEKPEPWVHRLIERLQKSEDEADGFGFVVYRWKEYDGVAWEKLEAAITGDLMNWGEKMTGADKIKPKAKLQWIEMAGTSMENYRTHFKSLRDSGQLNPGMRSDVFLVIDPRAANAWFPQHPSAESALATRSTALGAMPTDFEPWVLAVDPNFPQQATPSTSAPYLGWVRVQSSLVFEELYGLAASGMPQLRALWKMAASHPCAVCTGVAVTEVEIRRFCEWSELRNRAVSPLTRKDTPSVAMSFNTAANKLRQAIEQSKDIIVAPGVHDGFSARIAQSVGFDCLYMTGAGTTASRLGHADLGIATQNDMVAHSSMIAQLDTSVPLIADADTGYGGPIMVARTVELYARGGVAGMHIEDQVQTKRCGHLAGKEVVDVDVYASRIRAAHTSRTKIGSDIVIIARTDALQGQGYDGALQRLKAARDAGADVGFLEGVTDKDMARRIVKDLAPWPMVLNMVEHGATPTISVDEAREMGYRIVIFPFASIAPAYVAMKEGFENLKKTGVLGAPEYFSPKFCFQVCGLDESMALDEAAGGKAFGAKGA
;
A
#
# COMPACT_ATOMS: atom_id res chain seq x y z
N MET A 1 4.21 -9.98 20.63
CA MET A 1 3.82 -8.69 20.01
C MET A 1 4.79 -8.24 18.91
N GLU A 2 6.09 -8.52 18.98
CA GLU A 2 7.06 -8.10 17.93
C GLU A 2 6.80 -8.74 16.56
N TYR A 3 6.42 -10.02 16.49
CA TYR A 3 6.16 -10.73 15.22
C TYR A 3 4.79 -10.47 14.57
N GLU A 4 3.96 -9.59 15.15
CA GLU A 4 2.57 -9.40 14.69
C GLU A 4 2.47 -8.50 13.45
N TYR A 5 3.38 -7.54 13.31
CA TYR A 5 3.48 -6.71 12.12
C TYR A 5 3.98 -7.53 10.93
N GLU A 6 4.96 -8.39 11.16
CA GLU A 6 5.47 -9.35 10.18
C GLU A 6 4.38 -10.33 9.74
N ALA A 7 3.55 -10.81 10.67
CA ALA A 7 2.41 -11.68 10.33
C ALA A 7 1.38 -10.95 9.44
N LEU A 8 1.00 -9.71 9.76
CA LEU A 8 0.09 -8.92 8.90
C LEU A 8 0.70 -8.65 7.52
N GLU A 9 2.00 -8.45 7.46
CA GLU A 9 2.73 -8.25 6.20
C GLU A 9 2.71 -9.52 5.33
N LEU A 10 2.97 -10.69 5.93
CA LEU A 10 2.90 -11.99 5.25
C LEU A 10 1.49 -12.28 4.73
N LEU A 11 0.46 -12.03 5.53
CA LEU A 11 -0.94 -12.21 5.10
C LEU A 11 -1.29 -11.25 3.93
N SER A 12 -0.83 -10.00 4.00
CA SER A 12 -1.02 -9.01 2.92
C SER A 12 -0.32 -9.43 1.62
N LYS A 13 0.83 -10.11 1.70
CA LYS A 13 1.55 -10.67 0.55
C LYS A 13 0.77 -11.79 -0.12
N THR A 14 0.17 -12.70 0.64
CA THR A 14 -0.69 -13.76 0.09
C THR A 14 -1.85 -13.16 -0.70
N LEU A 15 -2.51 -12.13 -0.17
CA LEU A 15 -3.57 -11.40 -0.87
C LEU A 15 -3.10 -10.81 -2.20
N ALA A 16 -1.93 -10.18 -2.21
CA ALA A 16 -1.41 -9.54 -3.40
C ALA A 16 -1.05 -10.50 -4.55
N VAL A 17 -0.72 -11.76 -4.25
CA VAL A 17 -0.56 -12.78 -5.30
C VAL A 17 -1.86 -12.94 -6.08
N PHE A 18 -3.00 -12.98 -5.39
CA PHE A 18 -4.31 -13.07 -6.03
C PHE A 18 -4.72 -11.77 -6.72
N GLU A 19 -4.30 -10.61 -6.21
CA GLU A 19 -4.47 -9.32 -6.90
C GLU A 19 -3.68 -9.30 -8.22
N TYR A 20 -2.42 -9.77 -8.23
CA TYR A 20 -1.60 -9.92 -9.43
C TYR A 20 -2.22 -10.91 -10.43
N LEU A 21 -2.66 -12.09 -9.95
CA LEU A 21 -3.31 -13.08 -10.82
C LEU A 21 -4.60 -12.54 -11.44
N ASN A 22 -5.26 -11.57 -10.79
CA ASN A 22 -6.46 -10.91 -11.30
C ASN A 22 -6.18 -9.60 -12.06
N ASP A 23 -4.92 -9.19 -12.21
CA ASP A 23 -4.56 -8.05 -13.04
C ASP A 23 -5.01 -8.30 -14.50
N PRO A 24 -5.63 -7.32 -15.19
CA PRO A 24 -6.15 -7.52 -16.53
C PRO A 24 -5.13 -8.03 -17.55
N ALA A 25 -3.87 -7.57 -17.48
CA ALA A 25 -2.82 -8.00 -18.40
C ALA A 25 -2.38 -9.44 -18.10
N VAL A 26 -2.27 -9.80 -16.82
CA VAL A 26 -1.96 -11.17 -16.37
C VAL A 26 -3.09 -12.13 -16.76
N GLN A 27 -4.34 -11.74 -16.52
CA GLN A 27 -5.54 -12.48 -16.94
C GLN A 27 -5.61 -12.68 -18.46
N GLN A 28 -5.22 -11.67 -19.23
CA GLN A 28 -5.11 -11.80 -20.69
C GLN A 28 -4.02 -12.80 -21.08
N ALA A 29 -2.84 -12.73 -20.46
CA ALA A 29 -1.74 -13.66 -20.73
C ALA A 29 -2.11 -15.11 -20.36
N MET A 30 -2.69 -15.33 -19.17
CA MET A 30 -3.15 -16.64 -18.71
C MET A 30 -4.19 -17.24 -19.67
N ARG A 31 -5.14 -16.42 -20.13
CA ARG A 31 -6.14 -16.83 -21.13
C ARG A 31 -5.52 -17.20 -22.46
N LEU A 32 -4.59 -16.40 -22.98
CA LEU A 32 -3.90 -16.70 -24.23
C LEU A 32 -3.08 -17.99 -24.14
N ALA A 33 -2.36 -18.18 -23.02
CA ALA A 33 -1.59 -19.38 -22.77
C ALA A 33 -2.49 -20.62 -22.64
N HIS A 34 -3.56 -20.53 -21.85
CA HIS A 34 -4.54 -21.60 -21.71
C HIS A 34 -5.13 -21.98 -23.08
N ASN A 35 -5.58 -21.01 -23.86
CA ASN A 35 -6.22 -21.28 -25.15
C ASN A 35 -5.25 -21.95 -26.14
N ARG A 36 -3.97 -21.53 -26.17
CA ARG A 36 -2.92 -22.21 -26.94
C ARG A 36 -2.68 -23.64 -26.49
N ILE A 37 -2.65 -23.89 -25.18
CA ILE A 37 -2.49 -25.25 -24.64
C ILE A 37 -3.71 -26.10 -25.01
N THR A 38 -4.91 -25.56 -24.90
CA THR A 38 -6.16 -26.25 -25.28
C THR A 38 -6.17 -26.62 -26.76
N GLU A 39 -5.66 -25.79 -27.66
CA GLU A 39 -5.50 -26.13 -29.09
C GLU A 39 -4.56 -27.33 -29.29
N GLN A 40 -3.43 -27.38 -28.58
CA GLN A 40 -2.49 -28.51 -28.64
C GLN A 40 -3.10 -29.79 -28.05
N ILE A 41 -3.85 -29.67 -26.95
CA ILE A 41 -4.56 -30.79 -26.33
C ILE A 41 -5.68 -31.31 -27.24
N ALA A 42 -6.36 -30.44 -28.00
CA ALA A 42 -7.39 -30.85 -28.96
C ALA A 42 -6.80 -31.75 -30.05
N TRP A 43 -5.66 -31.34 -30.63
CA TRP A 43 -4.93 -32.14 -31.60
C TRP A 43 -4.48 -33.48 -31.00
N PHE A 44 -3.91 -33.46 -29.79
CA PHE A 44 -3.50 -34.68 -29.09
C PHE A 44 -4.68 -35.63 -28.82
N ALA A 45 -5.82 -35.08 -28.39
CA ALA A 45 -7.04 -35.84 -28.13
C ALA A 45 -7.55 -36.55 -29.40
N GLU A 46 -7.48 -35.90 -30.55
CA GLU A 46 -7.85 -36.48 -31.84
C GLU A 46 -6.95 -37.67 -32.20
N GLU A 47 -5.63 -37.51 -32.11
CA GLU A 47 -4.67 -38.56 -32.44
C GLU A 47 -4.73 -39.75 -31.48
N VAL A 48 -4.92 -39.50 -30.17
CA VAL A 48 -5.16 -40.57 -29.18
C VAL A 48 -6.43 -41.34 -29.52
N ASN A 49 -7.53 -40.64 -29.79
CA ASN A 49 -8.80 -41.29 -30.09
C ASN A 49 -8.80 -41.99 -31.46
N LYS A 50 -8.01 -41.51 -32.43
CA LYS A 50 -7.77 -42.19 -33.70
C LYS A 50 -7.07 -43.53 -33.50
N LYS A 51 -6.00 -43.57 -32.69
CA LYS A 51 -5.33 -44.83 -32.31
C LYS A 51 -6.25 -45.79 -31.57
N ARG A 52 -7.07 -45.28 -30.63
CA ARG A 52 -8.00 -46.11 -29.85
C ARG A 52 -9.13 -46.68 -30.71
N ARG A 53 -9.69 -45.90 -31.64
CA ARG A 53 -10.64 -46.42 -32.64
C ARG A 53 -10.02 -47.53 -33.50
N GLY A 54 -8.76 -47.37 -33.91
CA GLY A 54 -8.02 -48.41 -34.64
C GLY A 54 -7.73 -49.68 -33.83
N ALA A 55 -7.78 -49.60 -32.49
CA ALA A 55 -7.61 -50.73 -31.56
C ALA A 55 -8.95 -51.21 -30.95
N GLU A 56 -10.10 -50.79 -31.50
CA GLU A 56 -11.46 -51.08 -30.98
C GLU A 56 -11.67 -50.69 -29.51
N GLN A 57 -10.92 -49.71 -29.01
CA GLN A 57 -11.03 -49.19 -27.65
C GLN A 57 -11.95 -47.96 -27.58
N PRO A 58 -12.71 -47.78 -26.49
CA PRO A 58 -13.56 -46.61 -26.30
C PRO A 58 -12.74 -45.32 -26.27
N THR A 59 -13.30 -44.23 -26.82
CA THR A 59 -12.67 -42.91 -26.84
C THR A 59 -12.55 -42.31 -25.44
N VAL A 60 -11.54 -41.47 -25.24
CA VAL A 60 -11.29 -40.77 -23.98
C VAL A 60 -11.59 -39.27 -24.16
N PRO A 61 -12.34 -38.64 -23.24
CA PRO A 61 -12.72 -37.23 -23.34
C PRO A 61 -11.60 -36.30 -22.84
N VAL A 62 -10.44 -36.35 -23.49
CA VAL A 62 -9.22 -35.63 -23.02
C VAL A 62 -9.43 -34.12 -22.88
N LEU A 63 -10.18 -33.50 -23.80
CA LEU A 63 -10.51 -32.06 -23.73
C LEU A 63 -11.44 -31.71 -22.56
N GLU A 64 -12.39 -32.58 -22.22
CA GLU A 64 -13.28 -32.37 -21.08
C GLU A 64 -12.52 -32.53 -19.77
N LEU A 65 -11.64 -33.53 -19.69
CA LEU A 65 -10.75 -33.73 -18.54
C LEU A 65 -9.79 -32.54 -18.35
N TRP A 66 -9.35 -31.90 -19.43
CA TRP A 66 -8.53 -30.68 -19.35
C TRP A 66 -9.33 -29.47 -18.82
N ASP A 67 -10.56 -29.25 -19.30
CA ASP A 67 -11.42 -28.17 -18.75
C ASP A 67 -11.79 -28.44 -17.29
N GLU A 68 -12.08 -29.70 -16.94
CA GLU A 68 -12.34 -30.11 -15.56
C GLU A 68 -11.12 -29.90 -14.67
N TYR A 69 -9.92 -30.30 -15.13
CA TYR A 69 -8.67 -30.09 -14.42
C TYR A 69 -8.42 -28.60 -14.16
N THR A 70 -8.48 -27.77 -15.20
CA THR A 70 -8.18 -26.33 -15.06
C THR A 70 -9.21 -25.62 -14.18
N LYS A 71 -10.50 -25.96 -14.32
CA LYS A 71 -11.56 -25.48 -13.42
C LYS A 71 -11.27 -25.84 -11.97
N THR A 72 -10.95 -27.11 -11.73
CA THR A 72 -10.72 -27.63 -10.38
C THR A 72 -9.45 -27.03 -9.79
N PHE A 73 -8.37 -26.93 -10.56
CA PHE A 73 -7.09 -26.37 -10.14
C PHE A 73 -7.23 -24.92 -9.64
N PHE A 74 -7.78 -24.02 -10.47
CA PHE A 74 -7.93 -22.62 -10.06
C PHE A 74 -8.88 -22.45 -8.88
N ASN A 75 -9.95 -23.26 -8.83
CA ASN A 75 -10.88 -23.23 -7.72
C ASN A 75 -10.22 -23.74 -6.42
N ASP A 76 -9.48 -24.84 -6.47
CA ASP A 76 -8.82 -25.42 -5.31
C ASP A 76 -7.73 -24.48 -4.75
N VAL A 77 -6.95 -23.83 -5.64
CA VAL A 77 -5.98 -22.79 -5.25
C VAL A 77 -6.67 -21.62 -4.53
N ALA A 78 -7.74 -21.08 -5.13
CA ALA A 78 -8.50 -19.96 -4.57
C ALA A 78 -9.12 -20.31 -3.21
N VAL A 79 -9.77 -21.47 -3.13
CA VAL A 79 -10.49 -21.93 -1.93
C VAL A 79 -9.53 -22.19 -0.77
N ARG A 80 -8.41 -22.88 -1.03
CA ARG A 80 -7.42 -23.18 0.01
C ARG A 80 -6.77 -21.92 0.55
N ALA A 81 -6.34 -21.03 -0.34
CA ALA A 81 -5.67 -19.81 0.08
C ALA A 81 -6.63 -18.88 0.84
N HIS A 82 -7.90 -18.82 0.42
CA HIS A 82 -8.94 -18.07 1.13
C HIS A 82 -9.17 -18.65 2.54
N ALA A 83 -9.42 -19.95 2.65
CA ALA A 83 -9.64 -20.61 3.94
C ALA A 83 -8.44 -20.43 4.88
N TRP A 84 -7.23 -20.62 4.35
CA TRP A 84 -5.99 -20.40 5.10
C TRP A 84 -5.90 -18.96 5.63
N MET A 85 -6.12 -17.96 4.80
CA MET A 85 -6.09 -16.54 5.20
C MET A 85 -7.12 -16.22 6.28
N ILE A 86 -8.37 -16.63 6.09
CA ILE A 86 -9.44 -16.39 7.05
C ILE A 86 -9.13 -17.06 8.39
N GLY A 87 -8.62 -18.29 8.37
CA GLY A 87 -8.18 -18.99 9.58
C GLY A 87 -7.13 -18.20 10.38
N ARG A 88 -6.12 -17.63 9.70
CA ARG A 88 -5.05 -16.85 10.37
C ARG A 88 -5.54 -15.48 10.84
N ILE A 89 -6.38 -14.81 10.06
CA ILE A 89 -7.02 -13.53 10.46
C ILE A 89 -7.85 -13.74 11.74
N ASN A 90 -8.63 -14.82 11.81
CA ASN A 90 -9.44 -15.14 12.98
C ASN A 90 -8.58 -15.47 14.21
N ALA A 91 -7.50 -16.24 14.05
CA ALA A 91 -6.58 -16.53 15.15
C ALA A 91 -5.91 -15.24 15.70
N MET A 92 -5.50 -14.32 14.82
CA MET A 92 -4.94 -13.02 15.23
C MET A 92 -5.98 -12.14 15.93
N ARG A 93 -7.21 -12.13 15.41
CA ARG A 93 -8.35 -11.43 16.02
C ARG A 93 -8.62 -11.93 17.43
N GLU A 94 -8.63 -13.24 17.63
CA GLU A 94 -8.83 -13.86 18.94
C GLU A 94 -7.69 -13.50 19.90
N ALA A 95 -6.44 -13.51 19.43
CA ALA A 95 -5.30 -13.06 20.23
C ALA A 95 -5.41 -11.59 20.65
N GLN A 96 -5.83 -10.68 19.76
CA GLN A 96 -6.05 -9.27 20.09
C GLN A 96 -7.20 -9.08 21.08
N LYS A 97 -8.27 -9.86 20.94
CA LYS A 97 -9.41 -9.85 21.87
C LYS A 97 -8.98 -10.29 23.26
N ASN A 98 -8.23 -11.40 23.37
CA ASN A 98 -7.72 -11.88 24.64
C ASN A 98 -6.77 -10.88 25.30
N ALA A 99 -5.89 -10.23 24.52
CA ALA A 99 -5.02 -9.17 25.03
C ALA A 99 -5.82 -7.98 25.57
N PHE A 100 -6.87 -7.57 24.87
CA PHE A 100 -7.77 -6.50 25.32
C PHE A 100 -8.49 -6.86 26.61
N ASP A 101 -9.04 -8.09 26.71
CA ASP A 101 -9.75 -8.56 27.90
C ASP A 101 -8.82 -8.65 29.12
N MET A 102 -7.57 -9.08 28.93
CA MET A 102 -6.55 -9.09 29.99
C MET A 102 -6.20 -7.68 30.47
N MET A 103 -6.08 -6.71 29.56
CA MET A 103 -5.76 -5.32 29.91
C MET A 103 -6.92 -4.62 30.63
N LYS A 104 -8.16 -4.89 30.21
CA LYS A 104 -9.38 -4.40 30.87
C LYS A 104 -9.52 -4.92 32.31
N ALA A 105 -9.01 -6.12 32.59
CA ALA A 105 -9.01 -6.69 33.94
C ALA A 105 -7.98 -6.02 34.87
N GLN A 106 -6.96 -5.33 34.32
CA GLN A 106 -5.85 -4.74 35.05
C GLN A 106 -6.00 -3.23 35.30
N ASP A 107 -6.72 -2.50 34.46
CA ASP A 107 -6.93 -1.05 34.61
C ASP A 107 -8.36 -0.63 34.19
N GLN A 108 -9.01 0.18 35.03
CA GLN A 108 -10.36 0.72 34.75
C GLN A 108 -10.31 2.03 33.94
N HIS A 109 -9.15 2.65 33.76
CA HIS A 109 -8.97 3.86 32.96
C HIS A 109 -8.18 3.57 31.68
N LEU A 110 -8.82 3.79 30.52
CA LEU A 110 -8.33 3.37 29.21
C LEU A 110 -7.33 4.38 28.59
N ASP A 111 -6.10 3.93 28.32
CA ASP A 111 -4.97 4.68 27.70
C ASP A 111 -4.72 4.30 26.20
N ALA A 112 -3.82 5.03 25.53
CA ALA A 112 -3.27 4.93 24.18
C ALA A 112 -2.89 3.51 23.68
N GLN A 113 -2.65 2.55 24.58
CA GLN A 113 -2.45 1.16 24.18
C GLN A 113 -3.75 0.53 23.61
N ASN A 114 -4.92 0.97 24.07
CA ASN A 114 -6.22 0.54 23.51
C ASN A 114 -6.43 1.04 22.09
N THR A 115 -6.02 2.28 21.77
CA THR A 115 -6.04 2.81 20.40
C THR A 115 -5.19 1.97 19.45
N LYS A 116 -4.08 1.41 19.93
CA LYS A 116 -3.24 0.50 19.13
C LYS A 116 -3.91 -0.84 18.87
N ILE A 117 -4.56 -1.45 19.88
CA ILE A 117 -5.31 -2.72 19.70
C ILE A 117 -6.50 -2.51 18.76
N LEU A 118 -7.27 -1.43 18.92
CA LEU A 118 -8.38 -1.08 18.04
C LEU A 118 -7.91 -0.83 16.60
N GLY A 119 -6.79 -0.14 16.42
CA GLY A 119 -6.17 0.05 15.10
C GLY A 119 -5.74 -1.26 14.44
N ARG A 120 -5.27 -2.25 15.21
CA ARG A 120 -4.93 -3.59 14.69
C ARG A 120 -6.17 -4.40 14.31
N LEU A 121 -7.22 -4.37 15.14
CA LEU A 121 -8.50 -5.01 14.84
C LEU A 121 -9.12 -4.42 13.57
N SER A 122 -9.06 -3.10 13.38
CA SER A 122 -9.52 -2.45 12.14
C SER A 122 -8.77 -2.95 10.90
N ARG A 123 -7.43 -3.11 10.98
CA ARG A 123 -6.65 -3.64 9.85
C ARG A 123 -6.98 -5.09 9.50
N LEU A 124 -7.28 -5.92 10.50
CA LEU A 124 -7.72 -7.29 10.28
C LEU A 124 -9.09 -7.35 9.58
N ILE A 125 -9.96 -6.35 9.80
CA ILE A 125 -11.26 -6.23 9.12
C ILE A 125 -11.06 -5.87 7.64
N ASP A 126 -10.22 -4.88 7.34
CA ASP A 126 -9.91 -4.51 5.96
C ASP A 126 -9.31 -5.70 5.19
N LEU A 127 -8.40 -6.44 5.85
CA LEU A 127 -7.77 -7.61 5.24
C LEU A 127 -8.77 -8.76 4.99
N GLU A 128 -9.69 -9.04 5.91
CA GLU A 128 -10.76 -10.05 5.70
C GLU A 128 -11.64 -9.68 4.50
N ARG A 129 -12.06 -8.41 4.44
CA ARG A 129 -12.86 -7.88 3.32
C ARG A 129 -12.12 -8.11 2.00
N ASP A 130 -10.86 -7.71 1.92
CA ASP A 130 -10.10 -7.79 0.67
C ASP A 130 -9.81 -9.25 0.26
N VAL A 131 -9.61 -10.16 1.23
CA VAL A 131 -9.49 -11.61 0.99
C VAL A 131 -10.77 -12.16 0.35
N ASP A 132 -11.93 -11.82 0.89
CA ASP A 132 -13.24 -12.24 0.37
C ASP A 132 -13.48 -11.81 -1.08
N TYR A 133 -12.95 -10.64 -1.48
CA TYR A 133 -13.14 -10.09 -2.83
C TYR A 133 -12.11 -10.55 -3.85
N ASN A 134 -10.85 -10.77 -3.44
CA ASN A 134 -9.73 -10.90 -4.38
C ASN A 134 -9.23 -12.33 -4.57
N PHE A 135 -9.51 -13.29 -3.68
CA PHE A 135 -8.94 -14.65 -3.77
C PHE A 135 -9.53 -15.51 -4.89
N ARG A 136 -10.50 -15.01 -5.66
CA ARG A 136 -11.11 -15.72 -6.79
C ARG A 136 -10.37 -15.41 -8.09
N ILE A 137 -10.01 -16.43 -8.87
CA ILE A 137 -9.32 -16.26 -10.16
C ILE A 137 -10.33 -16.37 -11.31
N SER A 138 -10.44 -15.32 -12.11
CA SER A 138 -11.34 -15.34 -13.29
C SER A 138 -10.85 -16.32 -14.35
N ARG A 139 -11.78 -17.07 -14.95
CA ARG A 139 -11.54 -17.90 -16.16
C ARG A 139 -12.27 -17.34 -17.39
N TYR A 140 -12.63 -16.06 -17.35
CA TYR A 140 -13.39 -15.44 -18.43
C TYR A 140 -12.61 -15.49 -19.76
N GLY A 141 -13.23 -16.07 -20.79
CA GLY A 141 -12.65 -16.21 -22.13
C GLY A 141 -11.67 -17.38 -22.31
N PHE A 142 -11.59 -18.30 -21.35
CA PHE A 142 -10.91 -19.58 -21.53
C PHE A 142 -11.75 -20.46 -22.47
N THR A 143 -11.14 -21.01 -23.52
CA THR A 143 -11.81 -21.89 -24.49
C THR A 143 -12.30 -23.17 -23.79
N ARG A 144 -13.58 -23.52 -23.97
CA ARG A 144 -14.22 -24.69 -23.35
C ARG A 144 -14.32 -25.84 -24.34
N ALA A 145 -14.40 -27.07 -23.83
CA ALA A 145 -14.53 -28.28 -24.63
C ALA A 145 -15.73 -28.29 -25.60
N SER A 146 -16.79 -27.50 -25.34
CA SER A 146 -18.03 -27.50 -26.14
C SER A 146 -18.26 -26.30 -27.07
N SER A 147 -17.31 -25.37 -27.22
CA SER A 147 -17.53 -24.23 -28.13
C SER A 147 -17.22 -24.62 -29.58
N ASN A 148 -18.24 -25.12 -30.28
CA ASN A 148 -18.26 -25.11 -31.74
C ASN A 148 -17.94 -23.70 -32.25
N ALA A 149 -16.95 -23.62 -33.14
CA ALA A 149 -16.67 -22.41 -33.90
C ALA A 149 -17.87 -22.07 -34.80
N SER A 150 -18.67 -21.06 -34.44
CA SER A 150 -19.17 -20.00 -35.33
C SER A 150 -20.38 -19.23 -34.74
N SER A 151 -20.36 -17.92 -35.00
CA SER A 151 -21.48 -16.95 -34.97
C SER A 151 -22.09 -16.53 -33.62
N GLY A 152 -22.10 -15.21 -33.40
CA GLY A 152 -22.78 -14.56 -32.28
C GLY A 152 -21.98 -13.43 -31.66
N GLN A 153 -21.88 -12.28 -32.35
CA GLN A 153 -21.67 -10.99 -31.70
C GLN A 153 -22.91 -10.66 -30.85
N ALA A 154 -23.07 -11.34 -29.70
CA ALA A 154 -23.86 -10.76 -28.61
C ALA A 154 -23.06 -9.58 -28.07
N SER A 155 -23.64 -8.40 -28.01
CA SER A 155 -23.02 -7.14 -27.57
C SER A 155 -22.31 -7.34 -26.22
N ARG A 156 -20.98 -7.44 -26.30
CA ARG A 156 -20.12 -7.83 -25.18
C ARG A 156 -19.86 -6.59 -24.32
N PRO A 157 -20.10 -6.62 -22.99
CA PRO A 157 -19.59 -5.57 -22.12
C PRO A 157 -18.06 -5.63 -22.11
N SER A 158 -17.40 -4.48 -22.31
CA SER A 158 -15.95 -4.38 -22.32
C SER A 158 -15.38 -4.73 -20.94
N PRO A 159 -14.11 -5.16 -20.83
CA PRO A 159 -13.41 -5.34 -19.55
C PRO A 159 -13.50 -4.12 -18.63
N GLU A 160 -13.63 -2.92 -19.20
CA GLU A 160 -13.86 -1.66 -18.48
C GLU A 160 -15.23 -1.61 -17.81
N LYS A 161 -16.26 -2.17 -18.45
CA LYS A 161 -17.61 -2.26 -17.87
C LYS A 161 -17.67 -3.20 -16.66
N PHE A 162 -16.88 -4.28 -16.69
CA PHE A 162 -16.73 -5.20 -15.56
C PHE A 162 -15.95 -4.55 -14.40
N LYS A 163 -14.94 -3.73 -14.72
CA LYS A 163 -14.19 -2.92 -13.75
C LYS A 163 -15.08 -1.86 -13.11
N GLU A 164 -15.91 -1.17 -13.90
CA GLU A 164 -16.93 -0.22 -13.44
C GLU A 164 -17.98 -0.86 -12.53
N GLU A 165 -18.52 -2.03 -12.88
CA GLU A 165 -19.49 -2.73 -12.02
C GLU A 165 -18.86 -3.14 -10.69
N ARG A 166 -17.58 -3.56 -10.70
CA ARG A 166 -16.82 -3.92 -9.48
C ARG A 166 -16.56 -2.69 -8.60
N LEU A 167 -16.15 -1.57 -9.19
CA LEU A 167 -15.96 -0.28 -8.50
C LEU A 167 -17.27 0.29 -7.96
N LYS A 168 -18.38 0.17 -8.71
CA LYS A 168 -19.72 0.58 -8.28
C LYS A 168 -20.24 -0.26 -7.11
N MET A 169 -19.98 -1.57 -7.10
CA MET A 169 -20.31 -2.42 -5.95
C MET A 169 -19.47 -2.08 -4.71
N HIS A 170 -18.19 -1.79 -4.89
CA HIS A 170 -17.28 -1.37 -3.81
C HIS A 170 -17.68 -0.01 -3.23
N SER A 171 -17.92 0.99 -4.10
CA SER A 171 -18.32 2.34 -3.69
C SER A 171 -19.70 2.36 -3.03
N ALA A 172 -20.64 1.52 -3.48
CA ALA A 172 -21.96 1.41 -2.88
C ALA A 172 -21.92 0.75 -1.49
N ALA A 173 -20.94 -0.12 -1.22
CA ALA A 173 -20.73 -0.71 0.10
C ALA A 173 -20.08 0.30 1.07
N GLU A 174 -19.08 1.06 0.62
CA GLU A 174 -18.48 2.16 1.39
C GLU A 174 -19.47 3.28 1.68
N ALA A 175 -20.27 3.69 0.69
CA ALA A 175 -21.31 4.70 0.88
C ALA A 175 -22.39 4.23 1.86
N GLY A 176 -22.75 2.95 1.86
CA GLY A 176 -23.71 2.40 2.83
C GLY A 176 -23.20 2.45 4.27
N LEU A 177 -21.93 2.13 4.48
CA LEU A 177 -21.26 2.22 5.79
C LEU A 177 -21.08 3.66 6.25
N GLY A 178 -20.67 4.56 5.34
CA GLY A 178 -20.53 5.98 5.61
C GLY A 178 -21.84 6.66 6.01
N ILE A 179 -22.92 6.41 5.25
CA ILE A 179 -24.25 7.00 5.52
C ILE A 179 -24.83 6.49 6.86
N PHE A 180 -24.58 5.23 7.22
CA PHE A 180 -25.04 4.66 8.48
C PHE A 180 -24.27 5.22 9.70
N ALA A 181 -22.94 5.29 9.60
CA ALA A 181 -22.08 5.90 10.63
C ALA A 181 -22.44 7.38 10.86
N ASP A 182 -22.71 8.10 9.77
CA ASP A 182 -23.05 9.52 9.80
C ASP A 182 -24.50 9.77 10.26
N GLY A 183 -25.40 8.80 10.08
CA GLY A 183 -26.77 8.80 10.62
C GLY A 183 -26.81 8.65 12.14
N ILE A 184 -25.99 7.76 12.70
CA ILE A 184 -25.91 7.51 14.15
C ILE A 184 -25.27 8.69 14.90
N THR A 185 -24.25 9.32 14.30
CA THR A 185 -23.62 10.54 14.85
C THR A 185 -24.62 11.69 14.94
N ARG A 186 -25.45 11.88 13.91
CA ARG A 186 -26.48 12.93 13.87
C ARG A 186 -27.59 12.73 14.91
N VAL A 187 -28.06 11.50 15.09
CA VAL A 187 -29.13 11.16 16.05
C VAL A 187 -28.68 11.38 17.51
N ARG A 188 -27.39 11.21 17.84
CA ARG A 188 -26.87 11.44 19.19
C ARG A 188 -26.52 12.89 19.49
N HIS A 189 -26.04 13.63 18.50
CA HIS A 189 -25.84 15.07 18.64
C HIS A 189 -27.19 15.78 18.89
N ALA A 190 -28.28 15.24 18.32
CA ALA A 190 -29.65 15.68 18.59
C ALA A 190 -30.19 15.26 19.97
N MET A 191 -29.62 14.24 20.62
CA MET A 191 -30.01 13.75 21.96
C MET A 191 -29.13 14.25 23.12
N GLY A 192 -28.09 15.05 22.84
CA GLY A 192 -27.25 15.69 23.87
C GLY A 192 -26.34 14.74 24.67
N VAL A 193 -26.12 13.52 24.19
CA VAL A 193 -25.29 12.50 24.85
C VAL A 193 -23.89 12.53 24.23
N GLY A 194 -22.87 12.94 24.99
CA GLY A 194 -21.46 12.96 24.57
C GLY A 194 -20.88 11.60 24.14
N PRO A 195 -19.58 11.51 23.80
CA PRO A 195 -18.98 10.32 23.19
C PRO A 195 -19.11 9.08 24.08
N PHE A 196 -19.11 7.90 23.46
CA PHE A 196 -19.40 6.62 24.10
C PHE A 196 -18.57 6.36 25.37
N PRO A 197 -19.13 5.67 26.39
CA PRO A 197 -18.31 4.87 27.28
C PRO A 197 -17.67 3.73 26.47
N PHE A 198 -16.34 3.60 26.52
CA PHE A 198 -15.51 2.63 25.77
C PHE A 198 -16.03 1.18 25.72
N GLN A 199 -16.89 0.75 26.66
CA GLN A 199 -17.49 -0.58 26.65
C GLN A 199 -18.53 -0.79 25.54
N ALA A 200 -19.14 0.26 25.01
CA ALA A 200 -20.19 0.17 24.00
C ALA A 200 -19.67 0.33 22.55
N GLU A 201 -18.48 0.91 22.34
CA GLU A 201 -17.77 0.86 21.05
C GLU A 201 -17.43 -0.57 20.63
N TYR A 202 -17.05 -1.42 21.60
CA TYR A 202 -16.77 -2.84 21.39
C TYR A 202 -18.00 -3.61 20.86
N TYR A 203 -19.18 -3.42 21.46
CA TYR A 203 -20.42 -4.05 20.99
C TYR A 203 -20.89 -3.49 19.65
N MET A 204 -20.60 -2.22 19.36
CA MET A 204 -20.94 -1.60 18.09
C MET A 204 -20.03 -2.08 16.95
N VAL A 205 -18.71 -2.20 17.14
CA VAL A 205 -17.80 -2.75 16.12
C VAL A 205 -18.14 -4.21 15.79
N LEU A 206 -18.53 -5.01 16.79
CA LEU A 206 -18.99 -6.39 16.59
C LEU A 206 -20.38 -6.46 15.93
N HIS A 207 -21.28 -5.52 16.24
CA HIS A 207 -22.58 -5.40 15.59
C HIS A 207 -22.44 -4.92 14.13
N ASP A 208 -21.59 -3.93 13.87
CA ASP A 208 -21.21 -3.43 12.55
C ASP A 208 -20.51 -4.54 11.74
N GLN A 209 -19.75 -5.42 12.40
CA GLN A 209 -19.19 -6.63 11.79
C GLN A 209 -20.28 -7.64 11.40
N ALA A 210 -21.33 -7.82 12.20
CA ALA A 210 -22.45 -8.71 11.88
C ALA A 210 -23.36 -8.13 10.77
N GLU A 211 -23.59 -6.82 10.79
CA GLU A 211 -24.39 -6.09 9.79
C GLU A 211 -23.64 -5.85 8.48
N ALA A 212 -22.33 -5.60 8.49
CA ALA A 212 -21.50 -5.57 7.28
C ALA A 212 -21.40 -6.96 6.64
N ASN A 213 -21.24 -8.03 7.43
CA ASN A 213 -21.31 -9.39 6.94
C ASN A 213 -22.69 -9.73 6.36
N LYS A 214 -23.79 -9.25 6.97
CA LYS A 214 -25.15 -9.36 6.41
C LYS A 214 -25.33 -8.53 5.14
N ALA A 215 -24.81 -7.32 5.07
CA ALA A 215 -24.94 -6.42 3.92
C ALA A 215 -24.14 -6.93 2.71
N VAL A 216 -22.95 -7.49 2.95
CA VAL A 216 -22.10 -8.16 1.94
C VAL A 216 -22.72 -9.50 1.50
N ARG A 217 -23.44 -10.19 2.37
CA ARG A 217 -24.19 -11.42 2.04
C ARG A 217 -25.61 -11.17 1.51
N GLY A 218 -26.15 -9.95 1.65
CA GLY A 218 -27.59 -9.66 1.60
C GLY A 218 -28.14 -9.05 0.30
N LYS A 219 -27.30 -8.67 -0.67
CA LYS A 219 -27.80 -8.24 -2.00
C LYS A 219 -27.78 -9.43 -2.96
N ASP A 220 -28.83 -10.25 -2.84
CA ASP A 220 -29.18 -11.40 -3.69
C ASP A 220 -28.12 -12.53 -3.76
N PRO A 221 -28.16 -13.48 -2.81
CA PRO A 221 -27.32 -14.68 -2.81
C PRO A 221 -27.43 -15.52 -4.08
N THR A 222 -28.56 -15.46 -4.81
CA THR A 222 -28.81 -16.32 -5.97
C THR A 222 -28.05 -15.85 -7.20
N LYS A 223 -27.95 -14.55 -7.49
CA LYS A 223 -27.08 -14.04 -8.58
C LYS A 223 -25.60 -14.32 -8.33
N ARG A 224 -25.15 -14.22 -7.07
CA ARG A 224 -23.77 -14.50 -6.63
C ARG A 224 -23.43 -15.99 -6.67
N ASN A 225 -24.33 -16.86 -6.20
CA ASN A 225 -24.16 -18.31 -6.23
C ASN A 225 -24.32 -18.89 -7.65
N ASN A 226 -25.14 -18.27 -8.50
CA ASN A 226 -25.26 -18.66 -9.92
C ASN A 226 -23.98 -18.35 -10.72
N LEU A 227 -23.16 -17.38 -10.29
CA LEU A 227 -21.89 -17.04 -10.92
C LEU A 227 -20.68 -17.79 -10.31
N PHE A 228 -20.71 -18.11 -9.01
CA PHE A 228 -19.52 -18.59 -8.28
C PHE A 228 -19.74 -19.73 -7.25
N GLY A 229 -20.99 -20.14 -6.96
CA GLY A 229 -21.31 -21.11 -5.90
C GLY A 229 -21.26 -20.55 -4.45
N PRO A 230 -21.73 -21.32 -3.45
CA PRO A 230 -21.68 -20.95 -2.04
C PRO A 230 -20.23 -20.86 -1.52
N PRO A 231 -19.95 -20.06 -0.47
CA PRO A 231 -18.62 -20.00 0.13
C PRO A 231 -18.17 -21.39 0.61
N PRO A 232 -16.87 -21.72 0.51
CA PRO A 232 -16.36 -23.03 0.91
C PRO A 232 -16.58 -23.24 2.40
N GLN A 233 -17.20 -24.36 2.77
CA GLN A 233 -17.54 -24.67 4.18
C GLN A 233 -16.49 -25.54 4.88
N GLU A 234 -15.50 -26.10 4.18
CA GLU A 234 -14.54 -27.05 4.76
C GLU A 234 -13.11 -26.85 4.23
N GLU A 235 -12.13 -26.85 5.14
CA GLU A 235 -10.71 -27.00 4.81
C GLU A 235 -10.46 -28.42 4.30
N LYS A 236 -10.08 -28.55 3.02
CA LYS A 236 -9.69 -29.85 2.45
C LYS A 236 -8.20 -30.08 2.68
N PRO A 237 -7.76 -31.33 2.97
CA PRO A 237 -6.34 -31.67 3.05
C PRO A 237 -5.60 -31.30 1.77
N GLU A 238 -4.32 -30.94 1.86
CA GLU A 238 -3.48 -30.69 0.68
C GLU A 238 -3.52 -31.86 -0.30
N PRO A 239 -3.43 -31.64 -1.62
CA PRO A 239 -3.58 -32.73 -2.59
C PRO A 239 -2.60 -33.89 -2.34
N TRP A 240 -1.37 -33.60 -1.91
CA TRP A 240 -0.40 -34.63 -1.58
C TRP A 240 -0.77 -35.36 -0.28
N VAL A 241 -1.25 -34.66 0.75
CA VAL A 241 -1.74 -35.25 2.01
C VAL A 241 -2.94 -36.14 1.74
N HIS A 242 -3.90 -35.67 0.94
CA HIS A 242 -5.08 -36.43 0.56
C HIS A 242 -4.71 -37.71 -0.19
N ARG A 243 -3.85 -37.61 -1.22
CA ARG A 243 -3.33 -38.78 -1.95
C ARG A 243 -2.60 -39.74 -1.02
N LEU A 244 -1.86 -39.22 -0.05
CA LEU A 244 -1.10 -40.03 0.89
C LEU A 244 -2.02 -40.75 1.89
N ILE A 245 -3.06 -40.07 2.38
CA ILE A 245 -4.14 -40.66 3.20
C ILE A 245 -4.79 -41.79 2.40
N GLU A 246 -5.20 -41.55 1.15
CA GLU A 246 -5.83 -42.59 0.33
C GLU A 246 -4.89 -43.77 0.07
N ARG A 247 -3.61 -43.52 -0.20
CA ARG A 247 -2.61 -44.56 -0.42
C ARG A 247 -2.42 -45.41 0.84
N LEU A 248 -2.23 -44.76 1.99
CA LEU A 248 -1.98 -45.43 3.26
C LEU A 248 -3.25 -46.12 3.82
N GLN A 249 -4.44 -45.63 3.51
CA GLN A 249 -5.71 -46.28 3.87
C GLN A 249 -6.00 -47.54 3.05
N LYS A 250 -5.51 -47.61 1.80
CA LYS A 250 -5.65 -48.78 0.93
C LYS A 250 -4.63 -49.88 1.23
N SER A 251 -3.68 -49.62 2.11
CA SER A 251 -2.58 -50.52 2.46
C SER A 251 -2.84 -51.14 3.84
N GLU A 252 -2.89 -52.47 3.91
CA GLU A 252 -3.02 -53.21 5.17
C GLU A 252 -1.66 -53.44 5.86
N ASP A 253 -0.55 -53.06 5.22
CA ASP A 253 0.80 -53.29 5.71
C ASP A 253 1.26 -52.18 6.66
N GLU A 254 1.58 -52.53 7.91
CA GLU A 254 2.17 -51.60 8.88
C GLU A 254 3.55 -51.07 8.45
N ALA A 255 4.26 -51.81 7.58
CA ALA A 255 5.52 -51.38 7.00
C ALA A 255 5.35 -50.22 6.00
N ASP A 256 4.15 -50.01 5.44
CA ASP A 256 3.90 -48.95 4.48
C ASP A 256 3.96 -47.58 5.16
N GLY A 257 4.70 -46.67 4.54
CA GLY A 257 5.08 -45.39 5.15
C GLY A 257 5.58 -44.40 4.12
N PHE A 258 6.19 -43.33 4.59
CA PHE A 258 6.86 -42.36 3.72
C PHE A 258 8.00 -41.65 4.43
N GLY A 259 8.98 -41.17 3.67
CA GLY A 259 10.01 -40.28 4.19
C GLY A 259 11.31 -40.39 3.43
N PHE A 260 12.42 -40.21 4.14
CA PHE A 260 13.73 -39.97 3.54
C PHE A 260 14.81 -40.90 4.10
N VAL A 261 15.79 -41.19 3.24
CA VAL A 261 17.09 -41.72 3.68
C VAL A 261 17.94 -40.56 4.18
N VAL A 262 18.55 -40.71 5.35
CA VAL A 262 19.37 -39.67 5.99
C VAL A 262 20.78 -40.20 6.20
N TYR A 263 21.76 -39.47 5.67
CA TYR A 263 23.18 -39.76 5.84
C TYR A 263 23.83 -38.81 6.82
N ARG A 264 24.74 -39.35 7.63
CA ARG A 264 25.69 -38.56 8.41
C ARG A 264 26.99 -38.31 7.65
N TRP A 265 27.55 -37.12 7.83
CA TRP A 265 28.90 -36.80 7.38
C TRP A 265 29.98 -37.47 8.24
N LYS A 266 30.96 -38.13 7.59
CA LYS A 266 32.02 -38.91 8.25
C LYS A 266 32.80 -38.13 9.30
N GLU A 267 33.17 -36.89 8.98
CA GLU A 267 34.16 -36.09 9.72
C GLU A 267 33.55 -35.35 10.94
N TYR A 268 32.31 -35.64 11.31
CA TYR A 268 31.67 -35.03 12.48
C TYR A 268 31.84 -35.91 13.72
N ASP A 269 32.84 -35.62 14.55
CA ASP A 269 33.21 -36.43 15.73
C ASP A 269 32.83 -35.77 17.08
N GLY A 270 32.15 -34.61 17.04
CA GLY A 270 31.92 -33.77 18.21
C GLY A 270 30.84 -34.23 19.19
N VAL A 271 29.91 -35.09 18.75
CA VAL A 271 28.75 -35.55 19.55
C VAL A 271 28.48 -37.04 19.30
N ALA A 272 28.12 -37.77 20.36
CA ALA A 272 27.75 -39.19 20.28
C ALA A 272 26.60 -39.41 19.29
N TRP A 273 26.68 -40.50 18.50
CA TRP A 273 25.75 -40.78 17.41
C TRP A 273 24.30 -40.80 17.86
N GLU A 274 23.98 -41.51 18.95
CA GLU A 274 22.59 -41.63 19.41
C GLU A 274 21.99 -40.27 19.80
N LYS A 275 22.82 -39.36 20.32
CA LYS A 275 22.39 -38.01 20.73
C LYS A 275 22.13 -37.11 19.52
N LEU A 276 22.97 -37.23 18.47
CA LEU A 276 22.79 -36.50 17.22
C LEU A 276 21.55 -37.00 16.47
N GLU A 277 21.41 -38.33 16.33
CA GLU A 277 20.28 -38.96 15.68
C GLU A 277 18.95 -38.60 16.37
N ALA A 278 18.90 -38.67 17.70
CA ALA A 278 17.70 -38.34 18.47
C ALA A 278 17.29 -36.86 18.31
N ALA A 279 18.26 -35.93 18.39
CA ALA A 279 17.98 -34.50 18.26
C ALA A 279 17.44 -34.14 16.87
N ILE A 280 18.11 -34.63 15.82
CA ILE A 280 17.71 -34.35 14.43
C ILE A 280 16.40 -35.05 14.09
N THR A 281 16.19 -36.29 14.56
CA THR A 281 14.92 -37.00 14.35
C THR A 281 13.77 -36.27 15.02
N GLY A 282 13.94 -35.79 16.26
CA GLY A 282 12.92 -35.02 16.95
C GLY A 282 12.51 -33.77 16.19
N ASP A 283 13.49 -33.06 15.62
CA ASP A 283 13.29 -31.83 14.88
C ASP A 283 12.67 -32.07 13.48
N LEU A 284 13.18 -33.04 12.73
CA LEU A 284 12.61 -33.45 11.42
C LEU A 284 11.18 -33.99 11.55
N MET A 285 10.84 -34.59 12.70
CA MET A 285 9.48 -35.08 12.97
C MET A 285 8.56 -34.01 13.57
N ASN A 286 9.07 -32.80 13.83
CA ASN A 286 8.30 -31.68 14.31
C ASN A 286 7.64 -30.90 13.17
N TRP A 287 6.68 -31.52 12.49
CA TRP A 287 5.93 -30.92 11.37
C TRP A 287 4.43 -31.21 11.47
N GLY A 288 3.61 -30.48 10.70
CA GLY A 288 2.19 -30.75 10.50
C GLY A 288 1.23 -30.10 11.51
N GLU A 289 1.71 -29.23 12.41
CA GLU A 289 0.91 -28.59 13.48
C GLU A 289 -0.29 -27.79 12.95
N LYS A 290 -0.24 -27.33 11.70
CA LYS A 290 -1.30 -26.48 11.08
C LYS A 290 -1.73 -26.94 9.69
N MET A 291 -1.51 -28.22 9.38
CA MET A 291 -1.84 -28.81 8.08
C MET A 291 -2.97 -29.84 8.23
N THR A 292 -4.11 -29.56 7.57
CA THR A 292 -5.32 -30.38 7.67
C THR A 292 -5.05 -31.82 7.20
N GLY A 293 -5.28 -32.80 8.09
CA GLY A 293 -5.06 -34.22 7.80
C GLY A 293 -3.62 -34.72 8.03
N ALA A 294 -2.70 -33.86 8.47
CA ALA A 294 -1.33 -34.26 8.80
C ALA A 294 -1.27 -35.26 9.95
N ASP A 295 -2.14 -35.11 10.95
CA ASP A 295 -2.32 -36.01 12.09
C ASP A 295 -2.52 -37.48 11.66
N LYS A 296 -3.20 -37.70 10.53
CA LYS A 296 -3.49 -39.04 9.99
C LYS A 296 -2.28 -39.71 9.33
N ILE A 297 -1.31 -38.92 8.86
CA ILE A 297 -0.15 -39.43 8.12
C ILE A 297 1.14 -39.34 8.93
N LYS A 298 1.25 -38.39 9.87
CA LYS A 298 2.47 -38.16 10.68
C LYS A 298 2.99 -39.44 11.38
N PRO A 299 2.14 -40.33 11.95
CA PRO A 299 2.62 -41.60 12.54
C PRO A 299 3.29 -42.57 11.55
N LYS A 300 3.06 -42.39 10.25
CA LYS A 300 3.61 -43.22 9.16
C LYS A 300 4.85 -42.59 8.50
N ALA A 301 5.29 -41.43 8.97
CA ALA A 301 6.54 -40.81 8.54
C ALA A 301 7.74 -41.54 9.15
N LYS A 302 8.73 -41.87 8.32
CA LYS A 302 9.89 -42.68 8.69
C LYS A 302 11.17 -42.04 8.17
N LEU A 303 12.27 -42.25 8.88
CA LEU A 303 13.63 -41.93 8.42
C LEU A 303 14.44 -43.22 8.38
N GLN A 304 15.17 -43.44 7.29
CA GLN A 304 16.14 -44.52 7.20
C GLN A 304 17.54 -43.92 7.38
N TRP A 305 18.07 -44.04 8.59
CA TRP A 305 19.40 -43.56 8.91
C TRP A 305 20.47 -44.50 8.36
N ILE A 306 21.46 -43.92 7.68
CA ILE A 306 22.62 -44.65 7.18
C ILE A 306 23.87 -44.02 7.75
N GLU A 307 24.55 -44.82 8.55
CA GLU A 307 25.88 -44.53 9.05
C GLU A 307 26.89 -44.76 7.90
N MET A 308 27.03 -43.72 7.07
CA MET A 308 28.21 -43.41 6.26
C MET A 308 28.48 -44.17 4.93
N ALA A 309 29.09 -43.46 3.96
CA ALA A 309 29.78 -44.08 2.80
C ALA A 309 31.01 -43.31 2.24
N GLY A 310 31.34 -42.09 2.71
CA GLY A 310 32.51 -41.36 2.20
C GLY A 310 32.70 -39.96 2.78
N THR A 311 33.64 -39.19 2.23
CA THR A 311 33.97 -37.80 2.63
C THR A 311 33.55 -36.77 1.58
N SER A 312 32.86 -37.20 0.51
CA SER A 312 32.42 -36.32 -0.57
C SER A 312 30.96 -36.57 -0.94
N MET A 313 30.29 -35.53 -1.45
CA MET A 313 28.90 -35.60 -1.94
C MET A 313 28.69 -36.72 -2.97
N GLU A 314 29.71 -37.02 -3.77
CA GLU A 314 29.63 -38.05 -4.81
C GLU A 314 29.62 -39.47 -4.24
N ASN A 315 30.28 -39.69 -3.09
CA ASN A 315 30.20 -40.97 -2.40
C ASN A 315 28.76 -41.24 -1.93
N TYR A 316 28.09 -40.20 -1.42
CA TYR A 316 26.69 -40.31 -0.99
C TYR A 316 25.74 -40.57 -2.17
N ARG A 317 25.90 -39.85 -3.29
CA ARG A 317 25.11 -40.09 -4.51
C ARG A 317 25.28 -41.51 -5.03
N THR A 318 26.53 -41.98 -5.10
CA THR A 318 26.86 -43.34 -5.56
C THR A 318 26.25 -44.40 -4.65
N HIS A 319 26.42 -44.24 -3.33
CA HIS A 319 25.87 -45.18 -2.36
C HIS A 319 24.35 -45.21 -2.39
N PHE A 320 23.69 -44.04 -2.45
CA PHE A 320 22.24 -43.96 -2.51
C PHE A 320 21.68 -44.61 -3.78
N LYS A 321 22.33 -44.40 -4.95
CA LYS A 321 21.97 -45.12 -6.19
C LYS A 321 22.08 -46.62 -6.01
N SER A 322 23.19 -47.11 -5.44
CA SER A 322 23.37 -48.53 -5.15
C SER A 322 22.26 -49.08 -4.26
N LEU A 323 21.95 -48.40 -3.16
CA LEU A 323 20.91 -48.79 -2.20
C LEU A 323 19.51 -48.83 -2.84
N ARG A 324 19.21 -47.82 -3.68
CA ARG A 324 17.97 -47.72 -4.46
C ARG A 324 17.85 -48.86 -5.47
N ASP A 325 18.90 -49.08 -6.26
CA ASP A 325 18.90 -50.03 -7.36
C ASP A 325 18.99 -51.48 -6.86
N SER A 326 19.53 -51.71 -5.65
CA SER A 326 19.55 -53.01 -4.99
C SER A 326 18.26 -53.34 -4.20
N GLY A 327 17.27 -52.44 -4.17
CA GLY A 327 16.00 -52.65 -3.45
C GLY A 327 16.12 -52.65 -1.92
N GLN A 328 17.18 -52.04 -1.37
CA GLN A 328 17.43 -51.96 0.08
C GLN A 328 16.82 -50.72 0.75
N LEU A 329 16.06 -49.93 -0.01
CA LEU A 329 15.27 -48.83 0.53
C LEU A 329 14.09 -49.40 1.33
N ASN A 330 13.89 -48.89 2.55
CA ASN A 330 12.71 -49.20 3.32
C ASN A 330 11.44 -48.82 2.52
N PRO A 331 10.35 -49.59 2.63
CA PRO A 331 9.10 -49.29 1.95
C PRO A 331 8.65 -47.83 2.19
N GLY A 332 8.32 -47.13 1.10
CA GLY A 332 7.85 -45.75 1.15
C GLY A 332 8.93 -44.67 1.18
N MET A 333 10.22 -45.02 1.25
CA MET A 333 11.30 -44.03 1.14
C MET A 333 11.34 -43.39 -0.25
N ARG A 334 11.61 -42.08 -0.29
CA ARG A 334 11.89 -41.38 -1.55
C ARG A 334 13.14 -41.97 -2.22
N SER A 335 13.07 -42.11 -3.54
CA SER A 335 14.13 -42.68 -4.39
C SER A 335 14.83 -41.64 -5.27
N ASP A 336 14.37 -40.38 -5.21
CA ASP A 336 14.83 -39.27 -6.03
C ASP A 336 15.46 -38.14 -5.22
N VAL A 337 15.34 -38.17 -3.88
CA VAL A 337 15.98 -37.21 -2.96
C VAL A 337 16.39 -37.94 -1.68
N PHE A 338 17.58 -37.63 -1.17
CA PHE A 338 18.05 -38.05 0.14
C PHE A 338 18.60 -36.87 0.94
N LEU A 339 18.73 -37.05 2.25
CA LEU A 339 19.20 -36.02 3.17
C LEU A 339 20.63 -36.29 3.63
N VAL A 340 21.43 -35.25 3.81
CA VAL A 340 22.78 -35.31 4.37
C VAL A 340 22.93 -34.29 5.49
N ILE A 341 23.46 -34.74 6.62
CA ILE A 341 23.84 -33.88 7.75
C ILE A 341 25.34 -33.60 7.65
N ASP A 342 25.69 -32.44 7.10
CA ASP A 342 27.08 -31.97 7.06
C ASP A 342 27.52 -31.37 8.42
N PRO A 343 28.83 -31.17 8.66
CA PRO A 343 29.31 -30.61 9.93
C PRO A 343 28.72 -29.24 10.24
N ARG A 344 28.39 -28.43 9.21
CA ARG A 344 27.80 -27.10 9.38
C ARG A 344 26.34 -27.18 9.86
N ALA A 345 25.56 -28.09 9.29
CA ALA A 345 24.22 -28.43 9.76
C ALA A 345 24.25 -28.94 11.20
N ALA A 346 25.14 -29.88 11.51
CA ALA A 346 25.25 -30.47 12.85
C ALA A 346 25.54 -29.43 13.96
N ASN A 347 26.33 -28.40 13.65
CA ASN A 347 26.61 -27.31 14.58
C ASN A 347 25.36 -26.50 14.97
N ALA A 348 24.32 -26.45 14.14
CA ALA A 348 23.08 -25.74 14.47
C ALA A 348 22.33 -26.40 15.64
N TRP A 349 22.40 -27.73 15.76
CA TRP A 349 21.87 -28.46 16.93
C TRP A 349 22.82 -28.44 18.13
N PHE A 350 24.12 -28.26 17.91
CA PHE A 350 25.16 -28.36 18.95
C PHE A 350 26.21 -27.23 18.86
N PRO A 351 25.84 -25.97 19.18
CA PRO A 351 26.69 -24.79 18.97
C PRO A 351 27.93 -24.72 19.88
N GLN A 352 28.07 -25.58 20.89
CA GLN A 352 29.17 -25.57 21.86
C GLN A 352 30.42 -26.38 21.44
N HIS A 353 30.41 -27.01 20.26
CA HIS A 353 31.54 -27.80 19.74
C HIS A 353 32.22 -27.07 18.56
N PRO A 354 33.28 -26.28 18.79
CA PRO A 354 33.95 -25.52 17.74
C PRO A 354 34.78 -26.45 16.84
N SER A 355 34.27 -26.77 15.65
CA SER A 355 35.14 -27.20 14.55
C SER A 355 35.95 -25.99 14.05
N ALA A 356 37.14 -26.22 13.48
CA ALA A 356 38.08 -25.16 13.07
C ALA A 356 37.52 -24.16 12.02
N GLU A 357 36.37 -24.45 11.40
CA GLU A 357 35.62 -23.51 10.53
C GLU A 357 34.69 -22.55 11.30
N SER A 358 34.60 -22.66 12.63
CA SER A 358 33.82 -21.80 13.55
C SER A 358 34.11 -20.30 13.39
N ALA A 359 35.29 -19.93 12.89
CA ALA A 359 35.72 -18.54 12.72
C ALA A 359 34.92 -17.75 11.65
N LEU A 360 34.19 -18.42 10.75
CA LEU A 360 33.32 -17.73 9.76
C LEU A 360 31.88 -17.51 10.26
N ALA A 361 31.42 -18.29 11.25
CA ALA A 361 30.06 -18.17 11.79
C ALA A 361 29.87 -16.97 12.72
N THR A 362 30.96 -16.29 13.12
CA THR A 362 30.93 -15.17 14.08
C THR A 362 31.36 -13.81 13.50
N ARG A 363 31.48 -13.68 12.17
CA ARG A 363 31.87 -12.40 11.52
C ARG A 363 30.99 -11.94 10.34
N SER A 364 29.74 -12.40 10.23
CA SER A 364 28.79 -11.74 9.33
C SER A 364 27.89 -10.77 10.10
N THR A 365 28.50 -9.76 10.73
CA THR A 365 27.82 -8.50 11.04
C THR A 365 27.59 -7.63 9.79
N ALA A 366 28.06 -8.10 8.63
CA ALA A 366 27.76 -7.52 7.33
C ALA A 366 26.54 -8.25 6.74
N LEU A 367 25.43 -7.51 6.55
CA LEU A 367 24.20 -7.89 5.82
C LEU A 367 23.18 -8.78 6.57
N GLY A 368 22.37 -8.16 7.45
CA GLY A 368 20.94 -8.50 7.57
C GLY A 368 20.51 -9.89 8.07
N ALA A 369 21.36 -10.67 8.74
CA ALA A 369 20.97 -11.99 9.23
C ALA A 369 20.00 -11.93 10.45
N MET A 370 18.90 -12.70 10.40
CA MET A 370 17.87 -12.80 11.45
C MET A 370 18.17 -13.95 12.42
N PRO A 371 17.63 -13.96 13.65
CA PRO A 371 17.77 -15.09 14.58
C PRO A 371 17.33 -16.45 14.01
N THR A 372 16.35 -16.44 13.10
CA THR A 372 15.87 -17.63 12.36
C THR A 372 16.88 -18.19 11.37
N ASP A 373 17.86 -17.38 10.94
CA ASP A 373 18.93 -17.81 10.02
C ASP A 373 19.93 -18.75 10.69
N PHE A 374 19.72 -19.02 11.99
CA PHE A 374 20.46 -19.97 12.82
C PHE A 374 19.62 -21.21 13.21
N GLU A 375 18.39 -21.34 12.70
CA GLU A 375 17.60 -22.55 12.90
C GLU A 375 18.21 -23.77 12.18
N PRO A 376 17.98 -25.00 12.67
CA PRO A 376 18.62 -26.16 12.09
C PRO A 376 18.18 -26.47 10.65
N TRP A 377 19.12 -26.99 9.84
CA TRP A 377 18.89 -27.34 8.44
C TRP A 377 19.56 -28.65 8.04
N VAL A 378 19.10 -29.24 6.95
CA VAL A 378 19.67 -30.44 6.32
C VAL A 378 19.98 -30.18 4.85
N LEU A 379 20.91 -30.94 4.26
CA LEU A 379 21.13 -30.90 2.82
C LEU A 379 20.20 -31.89 2.12
N ALA A 380 19.33 -31.40 1.25
CA ALA A 380 18.54 -32.24 0.37
C ALA A 380 19.28 -32.41 -0.97
N VAL A 381 19.53 -33.65 -1.39
CA VAL A 381 20.46 -33.98 -2.47
C VAL A 381 19.77 -34.73 -3.60
N ASP A 382 20.02 -34.29 -4.84
CA ASP A 382 19.62 -34.99 -6.05
C ASP A 382 20.67 -36.07 -6.36
N PRO A 383 20.30 -37.36 -6.34
CA PRO A 383 21.23 -38.45 -6.67
C PRO A 383 21.64 -38.42 -8.14
N ASN A 384 20.78 -37.97 -9.06
CA ASN A 384 20.98 -38.09 -10.49
C ASN A 384 21.62 -36.85 -11.14
N PHE A 385 22.01 -35.84 -10.36
CA PHE A 385 22.59 -34.61 -10.89
C PHE A 385 23.93 -34.84 -11.63
N PRO A 386 24.09 -34.34 -12.87
CA PRO A 386 25.27 -34.60 -13.69
C PRO A 386 26.50 -33.79 -13.24
N GLN A 387 27.69 -34.36 -13.42
CA GLN A 387 28.97 -33.71 -13.15
C GLN A 387 29.25 -32.67 -14.26
N GLN A 388 29.21 -31.36 -13.95
CA GLN A 388 29.56 -30.32 -14.93
C GLN A 388 30.87 -29.60 -14.57
N ALA A 389 31.75 -29.51 -15.59
CA ALA A 389 32.95 -28.70 -15.61
C ALA A 389 32.63 -27.24 -15.97
N THR A 390 33.44 -26.34 -15.41
CA THR A 390 33.53 -24.87 -15.56
C THR A 390 32.35 -24.00 -15.05
N PRO A 391 32.58 -23.18 -14.01
CA PRO A 391 31.62 -22.19 -13.54
C PRO A 391 31.68 -20.93 -14.42
N SER A 392 30.64 -20.67 -15.20
CA SER A 392 30.38 -19.31 -15.71
C SER A 392 29.12 -18.76 -15.05
N THR A 393 29.27 -17.61 -14.41
CA THR A 393 28.27 -16.79 -13.67
C THR A 393 28.00 -17.20 -12.21
N SER A 394 27.64 -16.19 -11.42
CA SER A 394 27.44 -16.21 -9.97
C SER A 394 26.66 -17.43 -9.47
N ALA A 395 27.31 -18.22 -8.60
CA ALA A 395 26.79 -19.39 -7.85
C ALA A 395 25.95 -20.40 -8.67
N PRO A 396 26.56 -21.41 -9.32
CA PRO A 396 25.80 -22.47 -10.02
C PRO A 396 25.12 -23.46 -9.06
N TYR A 397 23.96 -24.00 -9.45
CA TYR A 397 23.26 -25.08 -8.72
C TYR A 397 24.09 -26.38 -8.74
N LEU A 398 24.37 -26.95 -7.56
CA LEU A 398 25.29 -28.09 -7.40
C LEU A 398 24.59 -29.46 -7.27
N GLY A 399 23.27 -29.51 -7.49
CA GLY A 399 22.47 -30.72 -7.28
C GLY A 399 22.19 -31.03 -5.82
N TRP A 400 22.21 -30.02 -4.95
CA TRP A 400 21.74 -30.07 -3.56
C TRP A 400 21.34 -28.67 -3.08
N VAL A 401 20.52 -28.61 -2.04
CA VAL A 401 20.04 -27.37 -1.39
C VAL A 401 19.95 -27.58 0.12
N ARG A 402 20.22 -26.53 0.91
CA ARG A 402 19.94 -26.56 2.36
C ARG A 402 18.46 -26.29 2.59
N VAL A 403 17.81 -27.10 3.41
CA VAL A 403 16.38 -26.96 3.76
C VAL A 403 16.28 -26.94 5.28
N GLN A 404 15.54 -25.97 5.81
CA GLN A 404 15.23 -25.92 7.24
C GLN A 404 14.51 -27.21 7.66
N SER A 405 14.88 -27.77 8.80
CA SER A 405 14.42 -29.09 9.25
C SER A 405 12.90 -29.24 9.29
N SER A 406 12.20 -28.20 9.76
CA SER A 406 10.73 -28.13 9.83
C SER A 406 10.03 -28.26 8.46
N LEU A 407 10.72 -27.91 7.37
CA LEU A 407 10.14 -27.87 6.01
C LEU A 407 10.40 -29.13 5.20
N VAL A 408 11.13 -30.10 5.75
CA VAL A 408 11.49 -31.34 5.04
C VAL A 408 10.26 -32.15 4.64
N PHE A 409 9.29 -32.28 5.53
CA PHE A 409 8.04 -32.99 5.21
C PHE A 409 6.97 -32.08 4.61
N GLU A 410 6.88 -30.82 5.05
CA GLU A 410 5.83 -29.90 4.58
C GLU A 410 6.07 -29.44 3.15
N GLU A 411 7.30 -29.01 2.83
CA GLU A 411 7.64 -28.43 1.54
C GLU A 411 8.38 -29.42 0.64
N LEU A 412 9.49 -30.00 1.11
CA LEU A 412 10.33 -30.86 0.26
C LEU A 412 9.57 -32.15 -0.13
N TYR A 413 8.94 -32.84 0.82
CA TYR A 413 8.13 -34.02 0.49
C TYR A 413 6.87 -33.64 -0.30
N GLY A 414 6.17 -32.56 0.08
CA GLY A 414 4.96 -32.09 -0.61
C GLY A 414 5.18 -31.75 -2.08
N LEU A 415 6.26 -31.03 -2.41
CA LEU A 415 6.67 -30.72 -3.78
C LEU A 415 7.00 -31.99 -4.57
N ALA A 416 7.77 -32.88 -3.96
CA ALA A 416 8.24 -34.11 -4.57
C ALA A 416 7.09 -35.12 -4.81
N ALA A 417 6.10 -35.15 -3.92
CA ALA A 417 4.87 -35.94 -4.04
C ALA A 417 3.85 -35.33 -5.02
N SER A 418 4.06 -34.08 -5.46
CA SER A 418 3.21 -33.36 -6.40
C SER A 418 3.77 -33.31 -7.83
N GLY A 419 4.95 -33.90 -8.07
CA GLY A 419 5.54 -33.99 -9.41
C GLY A 419 6.09 -32.66 -9.95
N MET A 420 6.33 -31.68 -9.07
CA MET A 420 6.91 -30.37 -9.40
C MET A 420 8.45 -30.44 -9.49
N PRO A 421 9.13 -29.50 -10.18
CA PRO A 421 10.56 -29.63 -10.48
C PRO A 421 11.45 -29.82 -9.24
N GLN A 422 12.26 -30.89 -9.34
CA GLN A 422 13.17 -31.49 -8.38
C GLN A 422 14.22 -30.48 -7.87
N LEU A 423 14.25 -30.21 -6.55
CA LEU A 423 15.28 -29.51 -5.73
C LEU A 423 15.81 -28.14 -6.19
N ARG A 424 16.07 -27.95 -7.48
CA ARG A 424 16.47 -26.70 -8.14
C ARG A 424 15.47 -25.56 -7.92
N ALA A 425 14.19 -25.88 -7.74
CA ALA A 425 13.17 -24.88 -7.38
C ALA A 425 13.43 -24.30 -5.97
N LEU A 426 13.63 -25.18 -4.98
CA LEU A 426 14.01 -24.79 -3.61
C LEU A 426 15.36 -24.07 -3.58
N TRP A 427 16.31 -24.46 -4.43
CA TRP A 427 17.60 -23.77 -4.54
C TRP A 427 17.44 -22.29 -4.94
N LYS A 428 16.50 -21.98 -5.85
CA LYS A 428 16.22 -20.57 -6.21
C LYS A 428 15.65 -19.79 -5.02
N MET A 429 14.82 -20.43 -4.20
CA MET A 429 14.25 -19.82 -2.99
C MET A 429 15.30 -19.62 -1.90
N ALA A 430 16.28 -20.53 -1.82
CA ALA A 430 17.41 -20.42 -0.89
C ALA A 430 18.44 -19.36 -1.31
N ALA A 431 18.46 -18.93 -2.58
CA ALA A 431 19.52 -18.08 -3.14
C ALA A 431 19.63 -16.69 -2.48
N SER A 432 18.56 -16.22 -1.85
CA SER A 432 18.50 -14.94 -1.14
C SER A 432 18.88 -15.01 0.33
N HIS A 433 18.95 -16.21 0.91
CA HIS A 433 19.32 -16.41 2.30
C HIS A 433 20.85 -16.30 2.46
N PRO A 434 21.39 -15.60 3.47
CA PRO A 434 22.84 -15.44 3.65
C PRO A 434 23.61 -16.77 3.69
N CYS A 435 23.02 -17.79 4.32
CA CYS A 435 23.56 -19.16 4.39
C CYS A 435 23.13 -20.08 3.23
N ALA A 436 22.41 -19.55 2.23
CA ALA A 436 21.77 -20.30 1.16
C ALA A 436 20.86 -21.44 1.67
N VAL A 437 20.04 -21.14 2.67
CA VAL A 437 19.08 -22.06 3.29
C VAL A 437 17.68 -21.75 2.80
N CYS A 438 16.94 -22.77 2.38
CA CYS A 438 15.53 -22.68 2.10
C CYS A 438 14.77 -22.69 3.42
N THR A 439 14.35 -21.52 3.88
CA THR A 439 13.48 -21.30 5.05
C THR A 439 12.00 -21.20 4.66
N GLY A 440 11.64 -21.77 3.49
CA GLY A 440 10.29 -21.76 2.94
C GLY A 440 10.14 -20.64 1.92
N VAL A 441 8.94 -20.07 1.79
CA VAL A 441 8.72 -18.83 1.02
C VAL A 441 9.37 -17.66 1.76
N ALA A 442 10.71 -17.61 1.72
CA ALA A 442 11.49 -16.48 2.16
C ALA A 442 11.31 -15.37 1.12
N VAL A 443 10.45 -14.39 1.46
CA VAL A 443 10.30 -13.19 0.65
C VAL A 443 11.62 -12.44 0.75
N THR A 444 12.36 -12.37 -0.35
CA THR A 444 13.69 -11.74 -0.36
C THR A 444 13.60 -10.27 0.07
N GLU A 445 14.65 -9.66 0.63
CA GLU A 445 14.63 -8.22 0.96
C GLU A 445 14.31 -7.35 -0.28
N VAL A 446 14.67 -7.84 -1.48
CA VAL A 446 14.34 -7.21 -2.77
C VAL A 446 12.85 -7.35 -3.11
N GLU A 447 12.23 -8.50 -2.82
CA GLU A 447 10.79 -8.71 -2.97
C GLU A 447 10.01 -7.99 -1.87
N ILE A 448 10.50 -7.95 -0.63
CA ILE A 448 9.99 -7.11 0.47
C ILE A 448 10.00 -5.66 0.02
N ARG A 449 11.10 -5.16 -0.55
CA ARG A 449 11.22 -3.77 -1.02
C ARG A 449 10.30 -3.47 -2.20
N ARG A 450 10.29 -4.33 -3.24
CA ARG A 450 9.35 -4.22 -4.37
C ARG A 450 7.90 -4.33 -3.92
N PHE A 451 7.63 -5.07 -2.86
CA PHE A 451 6.30 -5.28 -2.31
C PHE A 451 5.85 -4.18 -1.35
N CYS A 452 6.76 -3.59 -0.57
CA CYS A 452 6.54 -2.34 0.14
C CYS A 452 6.27 -1.23 -0.88
N GLU A 453 7.01 -1.17 -1.98
CA GLU A 453 6.75 -0.26 -3.08
C GLU A 453 5.38 -0.52 -3.73
N TRP A 454 4.99 -1.79 -3.90
CA TRP A 454 3.69 -2.21 -4.45
C TRP A 454 2.51 -2.01 -3.48
N SER A 455 2.68 -2.22 -2.18
CA SER A 455 1.69 -1.94 -1.13
C SER A 455 1.60 -0.46 -0.84
N GLU A 456 2.69 0.30 -0.96
CA GLU A 456 2.65 1.77 -1.03
C GLU A 456 1.93 2.24 -2.28
N LEU A 457 2.13 1.59 -3.43
CA LEU A 457 1.35 1.80 -4.66
C LEU A 457 -0.13 1.49 -4.45
N ARG A 458 -0.46 0.38 -3.76
CA ARG A 458 -1.84 -0.02 -3.44
C ARG A 458 -2.48 0.94 -2.44
N ASN A 459 -1.77 1.33 -1.38
CA ASN A 459 -2.22 2.34 -0.42
C ASN A 459 -2.35 3.73 -1.08
N ARG A 460 -1.55 4.01 -2.12
CA ARG A 460 -1.72 5.17 -3.02
C ARG A 460 -2.89 5.01 -3.99
N ALA A 461 -3.31 3.78 -4.32
CA ALA A 461 -4.38 3.48 -5.28
C ALA A 461 -5.78 3.30 -4.64
N VAL A 462 -5.84 2.91 -3.36
CA VAL A 462 -7.05 2.86 -2.52
C VAL A 462 -7.31 4.22 -1.84
N SER A 463 -6.33 5.13 -1.87
CA SER A 463 -6.61 6.57 -1.82
C SER A 463 -7.18 6.99 -3.18
N PRO A 464 -8.29 7.72 -3.24
CA PRO A 464 -8.91 8.05 -4.52
C PRO A 464 -7.93 8.86 -5.37
N LEU A 465 -7.58 8.30 -6.54
CA LEU A 465 -7.05 8.97 -7.73
C LEU A 465 -5.68 9.67 -7.56
N THR A 466 -4.59 8.99 -7.92
CA THR A 466 -3.75 9.29 -9.11
C THR A 466 -2.37 8.62 -9.01
N ARG A 467 -2.08 7.68 -9.90
CA ARG A 467 -0.71 7.39 -10.34
C ARG A 467 -0.73 6.96 -11.79
N LYS A 468 0.05 7.65 -12.63
CA LYS A 468 0.57 7.08 -13.88
C LYS A 468 2.06 6.85 -13.68
N ASP A 469 2.52 5.66 -14.06
CA ASP A 469 3.78 5.48 -14.79
C ASP A 469 3.73 4.14 -15.53
N THR A 470 3.86 4.21 -16.86
CA THR A 470 4.28 3.17 -17.81
C THR A 470 5.22 3.92 -18.79
N PRO A 471 6.20 3.25 -19.42
CA PRO A 471 7.51 3.82 -19.74
C PRO A 471 7.48 4.95 -20.77
N SER A 472 8.50 5.80 -20.66
CA SER A 472 8.70 7.13 -21.24
C SER A 472 8.22 7.31 -22.70
N VAL A 473 7.03 7.88 -22.82
CA VAL A 473 6.81 9.00 -23.74
C VAL A 473 6.35 10.14 -22.82
N ALA A 474 7.20 11.15 -22.65
CA ALA A 474 6.90 12.32 -21.83
C ALA A 474 5.66 13.04 -22.38
N MET A 475 4.49 12.77 -21.80
CA MET A 475 3.37 13.70 -21.81
C MET A 475 3.26 14.28 -20.41
N SER A 476 3.76 15.50 -20.23
CA SER A 476 3.63 16.25 -18.99
C SER A 476 2.14 16.45 -18.67
N PHE A 477 1.65 15.81 -17.61
CA PHE A 477 0.42 16.30 -16.96
C PHE A 477 0.78 17.61 -16.26
N ASN A 478 0.32 18.73 -16.82
CA ASN A 478 0.66 20.07 -16.39
C ASN A 478 -0.11 20.41 -15.09
N THR A 479 0.38 19.94 -13.94
CA THR A 479 -0.21 20.22 -12.61
C THR A 479 -0.21 21.73 -12.33
N ALA A 480 -1.12 22.22 -11.48
CA ALA A 480 -1.14 23.63 -11.09
C ALA A 480 0.21 24.10 -10.50
N ALA A 481 0.89 23.22 -9.76
CA ALA A 481 2.25 23.44 -9.26
C ALA A 481 3.28 23.58 -10.40
N ASN A 482 3.22 22.70 -11.41
CA ASN A 482 4.08 22.79 -12.59
C ASN A 482 3.82 24.07 -13.38
N LYS A 483 2.56 24.45 -13.58
CA LYS A 483 2.17 25.71 -14.21
C LYS A 483 2.73 26.93 -13.47
N LEU A 484 2.60 26.96 -12.14
CA LEU A 484 3.15 28.05 -11.34
C LEU A 484 4.67 28.12 -11.47
N ARG A 485 5.35 26.98 -11.38
CA ARG A 485 6.80 26.89 -11.56
C ARG A 485 7.24 27.39 -12.94
N GLN A 486 6.57 26.95 -14.00
CA GLN A 486 6.83 27.44 -15.36
C GLN A 486 6.57 28.94 -15.49
N ALA A 487 5.50 29.47 -14.90
CA ALA A 487 5.20 30.90 -14.92
C ALA A 487 6.29 31.72 -14.22
N ILE A 488 6.86 31.21 -13.12
CA ILE A 488 7.96 31.85 -12.40
C ILE A 488 9.27 31.80 -13.22
N GLU A 489 9.59 30.64 -13.80
CA GLU A 489 10.88 30.38 -14.44
C GLU A 489 10.97 30.87 -15.89
N GLN A 490 9.88 30.77 -16.66
CA GLN A 490 9.87 30.93 -18.11
C GLN A 490 9.20 32.23 -18.57
N SER A 491 8.27 32.78 -17.77
CA SER A 491 7.64 34.06 -18.08
C SER A 491 8.36 35.23 -17.41
N LYS A 492 8.28 36.41 -18.01
CA LYS A 492 8.64 37.70 -17.40
C LYS A 492 7.44 38.44 -16.83
N ASP A 493 6.23 37.94 -17.05
CA ASP A 493 5.00 38.56 -16.57
C ASP A 493 4.85 38.35 -15.08
N ILE A 494 4.41 39.37 -14.36
CA ILE A 494 4.19 39.30 -12.92
C ILE A 494 2.93 38.49 -12.62
N ILE A 495 3.02 37.56 -11.67
CA ILE A 495 1.88 36.76 -11.23
C ILE A 495 1.08 37.58 -10.22
N VAL A 496 -0.20 37.78 -10.51
CA VAL A 496 -1.13 38.51 -9.64
C VAL A 496 -2.08 37.50 -9.00
N ALA A 497 -2.03 37.39 -7.68
CA ALA A 497 -2.81 36.40 -6.93
C ALA A 497 -3.66 37.08 -5.84
N PRO A 498 -4.96 37.35 -6.09
CA PRO A 498 -5.83 37.93 -5.09
C PRO A 498 -6.05 36.96 -3.92
N GLY A 499 -6.15 37.53 -2.73
CA GLY A 499 -6.43 36.80 -1.50
C GLY A 499 -7.89 36.33 -1.45
N VAL A 500 -8.07 35.02 -1.44
CA VAL A 500 -9.35 34.33 -1.25
C VAL A 500 -9.35 33.66 0.12
N HIS A 501 -10.52 33.62 0.76
CA HIS A 501 -10.66 33.16 2.14
C HIS A 501 -11.68 32.04 2.31
N ASP A 502 -12.39 31.65 1.26
CA ASP A 502 -13.33 30.52 1.23
C ASP A 502 -13.63 30.08 -0.22
N GLY A 503 -14.53 29.11 -0.39
CA GLY A 503 -14.90 28.61 -1.72
C GLY A 503 -15.67 29.64 -2.56
N PHE A 504 -16.48 30.49 -1.92
CA PHE A 504 -17.29 31.48 -2.63
C PHE A 504 -16.42 32.62 -3.19
N SER A 505 -15.51 33.15 -2.37
CA SER A 505 -14.53 34.15 -2.80
C SER A 505 -13.58 33.61 -3.87
N ALA A 506 -13.20 32.33 -3.81
CA ALA A 506 -12.40 31.67 -4.85
C ALA A 506 -13.15 31.58 -6.19
N ARG A 507 -14.42 31.14 -6.19
CA ARG A 507 -15.27 31.08 -7.39
C ARG A 507 -15.45 32.45 -8.03
N ILE A 508 -15.67 33.49 -7.23
CA ILE A 508 -15.79 34.86 -7.72
C ILE A 508 -14.47 35.29 -8.39
N ALA A 509 -13.33 35.10 -7.74
CA ALA A 509 -12.03 35.46 -8.31
C ALA A 509 -11.74 34.71 -9.63
N GLN A 510 -12.07 33.43 -9.71
CA GLN A 510 -11.95 32.64 -10.94
C GLN A 510 -12.87 33.18 -12.06
N SER A 511 -14.12 33.51 -11.73
CA SER A 511 -15.08 34.04 -12.71
C SER A 511 -14.67 35.39 -13.30
N VAL A 512 -13.91 36.17 -12.54
CA VAL A 512 -13.33 37.46 -12.98
C VAL A 512 -12.16 37.24 -13.93
N GLY A 513 -11.53 36.06 -13.92
CA GLY A 513 -10.44 35.67 -14.81
C GLY A 513 -9.05 35.81 -14.21
N PHE A 514 -8.89 35.70 -12.88
CA PHE A 514 -7.56 35.63 -12.27
C PHE A 514 -6.90 34.27 -12.52
N ASP A 515 -5.69 34.29 -13.08
CA ASP A 515 -4.92 33.10 -13.46
C ASP A 515 -4.15 32.46 -12.30
N CYS A 516 -4.15 33.07 -11.11
CA CYS A 516 -3.56 32.52 -9.89
C CYS A 516 -4.31 33.07 -8.68
N LEU A 517 -4.41 32.31 -7.60
CA LEU A 517 -5.08 32.70 -6.36
C LEU A 517 -4.12 32.60 -5.18
N TYR A 518 -4.42 33.36 -4.12
CA TYR A 518 -3.71 33.27 -2.84
C TYR A 518 -4.69 32.90 -1.71
N MET A 519 -4.45 31.80 -0.99
CA MET A 519 -5.19 31.49 0.25
C MET A 519 -4.55 32.21 1.43
N THR A 520 -5.27 33.15 2.01
CA THR A 520 -4.83 33.88 3.21
C THR A 520 -5.04 33.05 4.49
N GLY A 521 -4.00 32.93 5.33
CA GLY A 521 -4.12 32.29 6.65
C GLY A 521 -4.99 33.10 7.62
N ALA A 522 -4.86 34.42 7.60
CA ALA A 522 -5.71 35.31 8.37
C ALA A 522 -7.19 35.22 7.94
N GLY A 523 -7.45 35.20 6.63
CA GLY A 523 -8.81 35.03 6.13
C GLY A 523 -9.41 33.66 6.43
N THR A 524 -8.59 32.60 6.38
CA THR A 524 -8.99 31.25 6.79
C THR A 524 -9.39 31.21 8.27
N THR A 525 -8.56 31.79 9.14
CA THR A 525 -8.82 31.84 10.59
C THR A 525 -10.09 32.64 10.89
N ALA A 526 -10.28 33.79 10.23
CA ALA A 526 -11.46 34.62 10.41
C ALA A 526 -12.74 33.93 9.91
N SER A 527 -12.72 33.36 8.70
CA SER A 527 -13.91 32.78 8.07
C SER A 527 -14.29 31.42 8.67
N ARG A 528 -13.31 30.52 8.89
CA ARG A 528 -13.60 29.16 9.38
C ARG A 528 -13.75 29.08 10.89
N LEU A 529 -12.96 29.87 11.61
CA LEU A 529 -12.88 29.75 13.07
C LEU A 529 -13.48 30.96 13.79
N GLY A 530 -13.80 32.05 13.11
CA GLY A 530 -14.30 33.27 13.76
C GLY A 530 -13.27 33.95 14.66
N HIS A 531 -11.98 33.67 14.45
CA HIS A 531 -10.89 34.11 15.31
C HIS A 531 -9.88 35.01 14.58
N ALA A 532 -9.10 35.77 15.36
CA ALA A 532 -8.00 36.59 14.85
C ALA A 532 -6.78 35.73 14.49
N ASP A 533 -5.92 36.26 13.61
CA ASP A 533 -4.73 35.56 13.14
C ASP A 533 -3.59 35.52 14.18
N LEU A 534 -3.69 34.56 15.10
CA LEU A 534 -2.82 34.39 16.27
C LEU A 534 -2.29 32.95 16.39
N GLY A 535 -2.13 32.25 15.26
CA GLY A 535 -1.67 30.85 15.24
C GLY A 535 -2.70 29.85 15.78
N ILE A 536 -3.99 30.20 15.72
CA ILE A 536 -5.11 29.36 16.16
C ILE A 536 -5.40 28.25 15.15
N ALA A 537 -5.31 28.56 13.85
CA ALA A 537 -5.54 27.59 12.79
C ALA A 537 -4.51 26.47 12.85
N THR A 538 -5.01 25.23 12.86
CA THR A 538 -4.17 24.03 12.87
C THR A 538 -3.80 23.61 11.44
N GLN A 539 -2.86 22.67 11.32
CA GLN A 539 -2.55 22.02 10.04
C GLN A 539 -3.81 21.49 9.36
N ASN A 540 -4.73 20.90 10.13
CA ASN A 540 -5.95 20.30 9.59
C ASN A 540 -6.87 21.36 8.98
N ASP A 541 -7.06 22.49 9.67
CA ASP A 541 -7.89 23.61 9.19
C ASP A 541 -7.35 24.15 7.86
N MET A 542 -6.04 24.36 7.81
CA MET A 542 -5.34 24.95 6.67
C MET A 542 -5.24 23.99 5.49
N VAL A 543 -4.97 22.70 5.72
CA VAL A 543 -4.98 21.65 4.68
C VAL A 543 -6.38 21.49 4.10
N ALA A 544 -7.41 21.35 4.93
CA ALA A 544 -8.77 21.16 4.46
C ALA A 544 -9.26 22.37 3.64
N HIS A 545 -8.84 23.57 4.02
CA HIS A 545 -9.22 24.78 3.30
C HIS A 545 -8.51 24.93 1.96
N SER A 546 -7.18 24.84 1.98
CA SER A 546 -6.36 24.98 0.77
C SER A 546 -6.70 23.90 -0.26
N SER A 547 -6.91 22.65 0.18
CA SER A 547 -7.27 21.55 -0.71
C SER A 547 -8.64 21.71 -1.36
N MET A 548 -9.61 22.32 -0.65
CA MET A 548 -10.92 22.62 -1.22
C MET A 548 -10.80 23.70 -2.29
N ILE A 549 -10.10 24.81 -1.98
CA ILE A 549 -9.95 25.94 -2.91
C ILE A 549 -9.19 25.51 -4.17
N ALA A 550 -8.07 24.79 -4.01
CA ALA A 550 -7.25 24.35 -5.13
C ALA A 550 -7.99 23.37 -6.07
N GLN A 551 -8.97 22.63 -5.56
CA GLN A 551 -9.75 21.67 -6.35
C GLN A 551 -10.99 22.26 -7.03
N LEU A 552 -11.37 23.51 -6.72
CA LEU A 552 -12.46 24.19 -7.44
C LEU A 552 -12.14 24.35 -8.93
N ASP A 553 -10.90 24.64 -9.25
CA ASP A 553 -10.35 24.59 -10.61
C ASP A 553 -8.86 24.21 -10.56
N THR A 554 -8.57 22.95 -10.85
CA THR A 554 -7.20 22.40 -10.86
C THR A 554 -6.28 23.03 -11.93
N SER A 555 -6.84 23.85 -12.82
CA SER A 555 -6.07 24.55 -13.85
C SER A 555 -5.50 25.88 -13.36
N VAL A 556 -6.03 26.46 -12.27
CA VAL A 556 -5.65 27.75 -11.68
C VAL A 556 -4.77 27.52 -10.43
N PRO A 557 -3.47 27.91 -10.46
CA PRO A 557 -2.58 27.79 -9.31
C PRO A 557 -3.07 28.50 -8.04
N LEU A 558 -3.06 27.77 -6.93
CA LEU A 558 -3.25 28.32 -5.59
C LEU A 558 -1.92 28.41 -4.83
N ILE A 559 -1.54 29.61 -4.40
CA ILE A 559 -0.49 29.84 -3.41
C ILE A 559 -1.15 29.87 -2.03
N ALA A 560 -0.76 28.98 -1.12
CA ALA A 560 -1.39 28.85 0.19
C ALA A 560 -0.47 29.24 1.34
N ASP A 561 -1.00 29.95 2.32
CA ASP A 561 -0.35 30.14 3.61
C ASP A 561 -0.14 28.78 4.33
N ALA A 562 1.03 28.58 4.90
CA ALA A 562 1.36 27.42 5.72
C ALA A 562 1.95 27.81 7.08
N ASP A 563 1.80 29.08 7.47
CA ASP A 563 2.30 29.65 8.72
C ASP A 563 3.77 29.25 8.93
N THR A 564 4.07 28.58 10.04
CA THR A 564 5.42 28.08 10.37
C THR A 564 5.65 26.60 10.00
N GLY A 565 4.68 25.96 9.34
CA GLY A 565 4.69 24.53 9.03
C GLY A 565 4.26 23.62 10.19
N TYR A 566 3.58 24.19 11.19
CA TYR A 566 2.85 23.50 12.29
C TYR A 566 3.71 22.61 13.19
N GLY A 567 5.02 22.87 13.27
CA GLY A 567 5.93 22.22 14.20
C GLY A 567 7.37 22.20 13.71
N GLY A 568 8.09 21.12 14.05
CA GLY A 568 9.45 20.86 13.54
C GLY A 568 9.47 20.26 12.12
N PRO A 569 10.65 19.84 11.63
CA PRO A 569 10.85 19.29 10.28
C PRO A 569 9.85 18.19 9.86
N ILE A 570 9.45 17.31 10.79
CA ILE A 570 8.48 16.24 10.52
C ILE A 570 7.10 16.82 10.16
N MET A 571 6.66 17.84 10.88
CA MET A 571 5.37 18.50 10.62
C MET A 571 5.41 19.31 9.34
N VAL A 572 6.53 19.98 9.06
CA VAL A 572 6.75 20.67 7.77
C VAL A 572 6.66 19.68 6.61
N ALA A 573 7.37 18.54 6.70
CA ALA A 573 7.34 17.52 5.67
C ALA A 573 5.92 17.00 5.42
N ARG A 574 5.16 16.72 6.50
CA ARG A 574 3.75 16.32 6.42
C ARG A 574 2.88 17.40 5.77
N THR A 575 3.10 18.67 6.11
CA THR A 575 2.36 19.81 5.52
C THR A 575 2.58 19.87 4.02
N VAL A 576 3.83 19.78 3.56
CA VAL A 576 4.17 19.75 2.14
C VAL A 576 3.47 18.61 1.42
N GLU A 577 3.53 17.39 1.97
CA GLU A 577 2.86 16.23 1.38
C GLU A 577 1.33 16.39 1.30
N LEU A 578 0.72 16.96 2.34
CA LEU A 578 -0.72 17.20 2.38
C LEU A 578 -1.14 18.29 1.39
N TYR A 579 -0.41 19.41 1.33
CA TYR A 579 -0.67 20.50 0.40
C TYR A 579 -0.48 20.05 -1.05
N ALA A 580 0.61 19.32 -1.34
CA ALA A 580 0.86 18.77 -2.66
C ALA A 580 -0.25 17.80 -3.10
N ARG A 581 -0.71 16.90 -2.21
CA ARG A 581 -1.86 16.01 -2.48
C ARG A 581 -3.16 16.78 -2.65
N GLY A 582 -3.33 17.89 -1.95
CA GLY A 582 -4.49 18.78 -2.06
C GLY A 582 -4.52 19.63 -3.33
N GLY A 583 -3.50 19.55 -4.21
CA GLY A 583 -3.43 20.33 -5.44
C GLY A 583 -2.88 21.75 -5.27
N VAL A 584 -2.35 22.09 -4.09
CA VAL A 584 -1.75 23.40 -3.83
C VAL A 584 -0.52 23.60 -4.71
N ALA A 585 -0.43 24.74 -5.40
CA ALA A 585 0.63 25.02 -6.37
C ALA A 585 1.88 25.61 -5.72
N GLY A 586 1.71 26.43 -4.69
CA GLY A 586 2.81 27.00 -3.92
C GLY A 586 2.42 27.19 -2.45
N MET A 587 3.40 27.21 -1.57
CA MET A 587 3.18 27.46 -0.15
C MET A 587 4.27 28.32 0.45
N HIS A 588 3.94 29.17 1.41
CA HIS A 588 4.94 29.95 2.14
C HIS A 588 5.10 29.49 3.60
N ILE A 589 6.35 29.42 4.05
CA ILE A 589 6.73 29.04 5.42
C ILE A 589 7.54 30.19 6.03
N GLU A 590 7.17 30.61 7.24
CA GLU A 590 7.78 31.74 7.94
C GLU A 590 8.70 31.36 9.11
N ASP A 591 9.49 32.33 9.55
CA ASP A 591 10.51 32.21 10.59
C ASP A 591 10.03 32.61 11.98
N GLN A 592 8.71 32.80 12.18
CA GLN A 592 8.15 33.04 13.50
C GLN A 592 8.22 31.80 14.42
N VAL A 593 8.08 32.01 15.72
CA VAL A 593 7.70 30.95 16.67
C VAL A 593 6.35 30.34 16.26
N GLN A 594 6.07 29.08 16.66
CA GLN A 594 4.86 28.39 16.18
C GLN A 594 3.56 29.12 16.54
N THR A 595 3.50 29.74 17.71
CA THR A 595 2.43 30.67 18.13
C THR A 595 2.60 32.02 17.45
N LYS A 596 2.54 32.02 16.11
CA LYS A 596 2.81 33.18 15.27
C LYS A 596 1.74 34.25 15.38
N ARG A 597 2.05 35.45 14.88
CA ARG A 597 1.15 36.59 14.78
C ARG A 597 1.08 37.07 13.33
N CYS A 598 0.00 37.79 13.01
CA CYS A 598 -0.09 38.50 11.72
C CYS A 598 1.14 39.41 11.49
N GLY A 599 1.65 39.39 10.25
CA GLY A 599 2.88 40.08 9.84
C GLY A 599 2.84 41.60 9.99
N HIS A 600 1.66 42.20 10.09
CA HIS A 600 1.49 43.64 10.30
C HIS A 600 1.23 44.05 11.76
N LEU A 601 1.23 43.09 12.71
CA LEU A 601 1.11 43.38 14.15
C LEU A 601 2.49 43.57 14.80
N ALA A 602 2.51 44.33 15.90
CA ALA A 602 3.72 44.51 16.71
C ALA A 602 4.01 43.28 17.60
N GLY A 603 5.28 43.13 17.99
CA GLY A 603 5.73 42.10 18.94
C GLY A 603 5.90 40.71 18.31
N LYS A 604 6.38 40.66 17.05
CA LYS A 604 6.70 39.40 16.37
C LYS A 604 7.98 38.79 16.93
N GLU A 605 7.93 37.49 17.20
CA GLU A 605 9.07 36.71 17.67
C GLU A 605 9.50 35.73 16.57
N VAL A 606 10.78 35.79 16.20
CA VAL A 606 11.37 34.91 15.18
C VAL A 606 12.33 33.90 15.81
N VAL A 607 12.34 32.69 15.29
CA VAL A 607 13.29 31.64 15.69
C VAL A 607 14.68 31.92 15.13
N ASP A 608 15.69 31.22 15.64
CA ASP A 608 17.04 31.27 15.08
C ASP A 608 17.09 30.86 13.60
N VAL A 609 18.05 31.43 12.88
CA VAL A 609 18.20 31.22 11.43
C VAL A 609 18.35 29.74 11.07
N ASP A 610 19.00 28.94 11.91
CA ASP A 610 19.19 27.50 11.68
C ASP A 610 17.88 26.72 11.83
N VAL A 611 17.02 27.10 12.77
CA VAL A 611 15.69 26.50 12.95
C VAL A 611 14.83 26.82 11.73
N TYR A 612 14.86 28.07 11.26
CA TYR A 612 14.15 28.47 10.07
C TYR A 612 14.67 27.74 8.81
N ALA A 613 15.98 27.72 8.59
CA ALA A 613 16.59 27.01 7.48
C ALA A 613 16.29 25.49 7.52
N SER A 614 16.19 24.90 8.72
CA SER A 614 15.77 23.51 8.90
C SER A 614 14.34 23.26 8.42
N ARG A 615 13.39 24.18 8.67
CA ARG A 615 12.03 24.10 8.12
C ARG A 615 12.05 24.13 6.59
N ILE A 616 12.76 25.09 6.00
CA ILE A 616 12.84 25.22 4.53
C ILE A 616 13.48 23.99 3.89
N ARG A 617 14.57 23.48 4.47
CA ARG A 617 15.25 22.27 4.00
C ARG A 617 14.35 21.03 4.11
N ALA A 618 13.57 20.92 5.19
CA ALA A 618 12.57 19.85 5.34
C ALA A 618 11.49 19.93 4.26
N ALA A 619 11.03 21.14 3.94
CA ALA A 619 10.03 21.35 2.89
C ALA A 619 10.57 20.95 1.50
N HIS A 620 11.77 21.43 1.16
CA HIS A 620 12.47 21.08 -0.08
C HIS A 620 12.73 19.57 -0.21
N THR A 621 13.21 18.95 0.88
CA THR A 621 13.49 17.50 0.92
C THR A 621 12.20 16.69 0.76
N SER A 622 11.13 17.08 1.45
CA SER A 622 9.83 16.40 1.37
C SER A 622 9.27 16.47 -0.05
N ARG A 623 9.23 17.67 -0.63
CA ARG A 623 8.82 17.88 -2.03
C ARG A 623 9.59 16.98 -3.00
N THR A 624 10.92 16.98 -2.90
CA THR A 624 11.79 16.20 -3.78
C THR A 624 11.54 14.71 -3.64
N LYS A 625 11.38 14.23 -2.40
CA LYS A 625 11.10 12.81 -2.09
C LYS A 625 9.78 12.33 -2.73
N ILE A 626 8.75 13.17 -2.76
CA ILE A 626 7.45 12.81 -3.36
C ILE A 626 7.33 13.16 -4.85
N GLY A 627 8.35 13.77 -5.45
CA GLY A 627 8.35 14.18 -6.86
C GLY A 627 7.31 15.26 -7.18
N SER A 628 7.06 16.19 -6.25
CA SER A 628 6.11 17.29 -6.46
C SER A 628 6.80 18.55 -6.99
N ASP A 629 6.11 19.31 -7.83
CA ASP A 629 6.57 20.62 -8.31
C ASP A 629 6.23 21.79 -7.38
N ILE A 630 5.55 21.54 -6.24
CA ILE A 630 5.05 22.59 -5.35
C ILE A 630 6.13 23.64 -5.03
N VAL A 631 5.78 24.91 -5.24
CA VAL A 631 6.70 26.03 -5.05
C VAL A 631 6.83 26.34 -3.57
N ILE A 632 8.06 26.32 -3.05
CA ILE A 632 8.38 26.64 -1.66
C ILE A 632 8.81 28.10 -1.57
N ILE A 633 7.98 28.91 -0.92
CA ILE A 633 8.19 30.34 -0.72
C ILE A 633 8.73 30.55 0.70
N ALA A 634 9.90 31.16 0.82
CA ALA A 634 10.56 31.44 2.09
C ALA A 634 10.19 32.84 2.58
N ARG A 635 9.35 32.90 3.63
CA ARG A 635 8.93 34.15 4.26
C ARG A 635 9.80 34.47 5.47
N THR A 636 10.20 35.73 5.64
CA THR A 636 10.80 36.23 6.88
C THR A 636 10.03 37.41 7.45
N ASP A 637 9.79 37.37 8.76
CA ASP A 637 9.17 38.43 9.56
C ASP A 637 10.20 39.23 10.38
N ALA A 638 11.49 38.93 10.21
CA ALA A 638 12.58 39.46 11.02
C ALA A 638 12.83 40.97 10.85
N LEU A 639 12.26 41.63 9.83
CA LEU A 639 12.50 43.04 9.54
C LEU A 639 12.21 43.96 10.74
N GLN A 640 11.12 43.70 11.47
CA GLN A 640 10.72 44.55 12.60
C GLN A 640 11.67 44.44 13.80
N GLY A 641 12.23 43.25 14.06
CA GLY A 641 13.05 43.00 15.25
C GLY A 641 14.56 42.99 15.01
N GLN A 642 15.00 42.59 13.81
CA GLN A 642 16.40 42.38 13.46
C GLN A 642 16.86 43.30 12.30
N GLY A 643 15.97 44.15 11.78
CA GLY A 643 16.27 45.07 10.69
C GLY A 643 16.49 44.41 9.34
N TYR A 644 16.84 45.22 8.35
CA TYR A 644 16.97 44.79 6.95
C TYR A 644 18.06 43.73 6.76
N ASP A 645 19.24 43.92 7.34
CA ASP A 645 20.37 43.01 7.14
C ASP A 645 20.11 41.64 7.76
N GLY A 646 19.45 41.58 8.92
CA GLY A 646 19.02 40.33 9.54
C GLY A 646 17.99 39.57 8.70
N ALA A 647 17.02 40.28 8.14
CA ALA A 647 16.04 39.69 7.22
C ALA A 647 16.69 39.20 5.91
N LEU A 648 17.64 39.97 5.35
CA LEU A 648 18.39 39.59 4.15
C LEU A 648 19.23 38.33 4.39
N GLN A 649 19.89 38.21 5.55
CA GLN A 649 20.66 37.03 5.92
C GLN A 649 19.77 35.77 5.96
N ARG A 650 18.58 35.88 6.54
CA ARG A 650 17.60 34.77 6.63
C ARG A 650 17.08 34.33 5.27
N LEU A 651 16.77 35.28 4.39
CA LEU A 651 16.33 35.00 3.03
C LEU A 651 17.42 34.31 2.21
N LYS A 652 18.69 34.73 2.35
CA LYS A 652 19.84 34.03 1.73
C LYS A 652 19.97 32.61 2.26
N ALA A 653 19.89 32.41 3.59
CA ALA A 653 19.95 31.08 4.19
C ALA A 653 18.81 30.16 3.72
N ALA A 654 17.60 30.69 3.55
CA ALA A 654 16.47 29.93 3.04
C ALA A 654 16.61 29.58 1.55
N ARG A 655 17.11 30.50 0.73
CA ARG A 655 17.47 30.23 -0.67
C ARG A 655 18.47 29.08 -0.76
N ASP A 656 19.54 29.15 0.04
CA ASP A 656 20.59 28.11 0.08
C ASP A 656 20.08 26.78 0.65
N ALA A 657 18.99 26.80 1.43
CA ALA A 657 18.28 25.61 1.92
C ALA A 657 17.29 25.01 0.90
N GLY A 658 17.09 25.63 -0.26
CA GLY A 658 16.32 25.09 -1.39
C GLY A 658 14.93 25.69 -1.61
N ALA A 659 14.63 26.86 -1.05
CA ALA A 659 13.42 27.61 -1.40
C ALA A 659 13.48 28.20 -2.82
N ASP A 660 12.35 28.20 -3.53
CA ASP A 660 12.31 28.68 -4.93
C ASP A 660 12.06 30.19 -5.02
N VAL A 661 11.38 30.78 -4.02
CA VAL A 661 10.95 32.19 -4.03
C VAL A 661 11.17 32.81 -2.64
N GLY A 662 11.61 34.05 -2.60
CA GLY A 662 11.77 34.81 -1.36
C GLY A 662 10.57 35.72 -1.08
N PHE A 663 10.30 35.95 0.20
CA PHE A 663 9.22 36.83 0.66
C PHE A 663 9.67 37.62 1.91
N LEU A 664 9.93 38.91 1.72
CA LEU A 664 10.21 39.84 2.81
C LEU A 664 8.88 40.47 3.28
N GLU A 665 8.45 40.16 4.49
CA GLU A 665 7.21 40.70 5.04
C GLU A 665 7.39 42.13 5.58
N GLY A 666 6.39 42.98 5.30
CA GLY A 666 6.25 44.29 5.94
C GLY A 666 7.29 45.35 5.54
N VAL A 667 7.73 45.37 4.27
CA VAL A 667 8.62 46.41 3.75
C VAL A 667 8.05 47.80 4.04
N THR A 668 8.85 48.72 4.61
CA THR A 668 8.32 49.98 5.17
C THR A 668 8.30 51.15 4.18
N ASP A 669 9.02 51.02 3.07
CA ASP A 669 9.11 52.06 2.04
C ASP A 669 9.43 51.45 0.65
N LYS A 670 9.18 52.22 -0.41
CA LYS A 670 9.36 51.76 -1.80
C LYS A 670 10.83 51.53 -2.18
N ASP A 671 11.77 52.20 -1.53
CA ASP A 671 13.19 52.04 -1.83
C ASP A 671 13.73 50.74 -1.23
N MET A 672 13.27 50.35 -0.05
CA MET A 672 13.50 49.05 0.55
C MET A 672 12.92 47.92 -0.32
N ALA A 673 11.70 48.10 -0.84
CA ALA A 673 11.08 47.15 -1.76
C ALA A 673 11.91 46.94 -3.05
N ARG A 674 12.45 48.01 -3.64
CA ARG A 674 13.40 47.91 -4.77
C ARG A 674 14.70 47.23 -4.37
N ARG A 675 15.24 47.61 -3.21
CA ARG A 675 16.54 47.13 -2.73
C ARG A 675 16.53 45.63 -2.50
N ILE A 676 15.48 45.07 -1.87
CA ILE A 676 15.44 43.62 -1.58
C ILE A 676 15.40 42.77 -2.86
N VAL A 677 14.68 43.22 -3.88
CA VAL A 677 14.67 42.54 -5.18
C VAL A 677 16.06 42.58 -5.83
N LYS A 678 16.73 43.74 -5.78
CA LYS A 678 18.09 43.91 -6.29
C LYS A 678 19.11 43.04 -5.55
N ASP A 679 19.06 43.01 -4.22
CA ASP A 679 20.04 42.32 -3.37
C ASP A 679 19.89 40.78 -3.43
N LEU A 680 18.72 40.25 -3.82
CA LEU A 680 18.46 38.82 -3.96
C LEU A 680 18.40 38.32 -5.41
N ALA A 681 18.49 39.21 -6.39
CA ALA A 681 18.52 38.85 -7.81
C ALA A 681 19.59 37.77 -8.11
N PRO A 682 19.30 36.79 -8.99
CA PRO A 682 18.08 36.64 -9.81
C PRO A 682 16.93 35.89 -9.11
N TRP A 683 16.97 35.73 -7.79
CA TRP A 683 15.97 34.94 -7.06
C TRP A 683 14.58 35.61 -7.10
N PRO A 684 13.51 34.91 -7.51
CA PRO A 684 12.16 35.47 -7.55
C PRO A 684 11.69 35.95 -6.18
N MET A 685 11.02 37.10 -6.15
CA MET A 685 10.49 37.69 -4.93
C MET A 685 8.97 37.87 -4.99
N VAL A 686 8.31 37.67 -3.85
CA VAL A 686 6.90 37.99 -3.60
C VAL A 686 6.79 39.36 -2.92
N LEU A 687 5.86 40.18 -3.40
CA LEU A 687 5.36 41.35 -2.70
C LEU A 687 4.02 41.02 -2.05
N ASN A 688 3.93 41.19 -0.73
CA ASN A 688 2.67 41.10 -0.01
C ASN A 688 2.03 42.49 0.10
N MET A 689 0.94 42.71 -0.64
CA MET A 689 0.24 43.98 -0.71
C MET A 689 -1.00 43.96 0.15
N VAL A 690 -0.79 44.19 1.45
CA VAL A 690 -1.84 44.49 2.42
C VAL A 690 -1.92 46.01 2.60
N GLU A 691 -3.03 46.59 2.14
CA GLU A 691 -3.27 48.03 2.27
C GLU A 691 -3.51 48.43 3.74
N HIS A 692 -3.15 49.67 4.07
CA HIS A 692 -3.27 50.24 5.42
C HIS A 692 -2.46 49.49 6.50
N GLY A 693 -1.47 48.69 6.09
CA GLY A 693 -0.48 48.07 6.96
C GLY A 693 0.82 48.89 7.06
N ALA A 694 1.92 48.19 7.34
CA ALA A 694 3.26 48.77 7.35
C ALA A 694 3.79 49.08 5.93
N THR A 695 3.30 48.35 4.93
CA THR A 695 3.73 48.46 3.54
C THR A 695 3.04 49.63 2.85
N PRO A 696 3.76 50.56 2.20
CA PRO A 696 3.12 51.58 1.38
C PRO A 696 2.44 50.93 0.18
N THR A 697 1.33 51.50 -0.28
CA THR A 697 0.63 51.00 -1.46
C THR A 697 1.55 51.03 -2.69
N ILE A 698 1.77 49.86 -3.27
CA ILE A 698 2.55 49.64 -4.50
C ILE A 698 1.63 48.94 -5.50
N SER A 699 1.46 49.53 -6.68
CA SER A 699 0.62 48.92 -7.73
C SER A 699 1.30 47.68 -8.35
N VAL A 700 0.53 46.87 -9.09
CA VAL A 700 1.09 45.73 -9.83
C VAL A 700 2.15 46.20 -10.84
N ASP A 701 1.94 47.34 -11.50
CA ASP A 701 2.87 47.90 -12.47
C ASP A 701 4.16 48.38 -11.80
N GLU A 702 4.05 49.08 -10.67
CA GLU A 702 5.22 49.47 -9.87
C GLU A 702 5.97 48.23 -9.38
N ALA A 703 5.29 47.21 -8.86
CA ALA A 703 5.92 45.97 -8.42
C ALA A 703 6.66 45.25 -9.58
N ARG A 704 6.08 45.27 -10.78
CA ARG A 704 6.69 44.73 -12.00
C ARG A 704 7.96 45.50 -12.36
N GLU A 705 7.92 46.83 -12.32
CA GLU A 705 9.08 47.69 -12.57
C GLU A 705 10.20 47.48 -11.54
N MET A 706 9.84 47.23 -10.28
CA MET A 706 10.80 46.90 -9.21
C MET A 706 11.43 45.51 -9.38
N GLY A 707 10.84 44.64 -10.20
CA GLY A 707 11.35 43.30 -10.51
C GLY A 707 10.74 42.16 -9.68
N TYR A 708 9.63 42.40 -8.96
CA TYR A 708 8.89 41.33 -8.29
C TYR A 708 8.32 40.34 -9.31
N ARG A 709 8.21 39.07 -8.92
CA ARG A 709 7.66 38.00 -9.77
C ARG A 709 6.23 37.63 -9.37
N ILE A 710 5.86 37.85 -8.12
CA ILE A 710 4.53 37.54 -7.57
C ILE A 710 4.05 38.72 -6.72
N VAL A 711 2.78 39.09 -6.84
CA VAL A 711 2.10 40.02 -5.92
C VAL A 711 0.85 39.33 -5.38
N ILE A 712 0.73 39.29 -4.06
CA ILE A 712 -0.45 38.79 -3.36
C ILE A 712 -1.22 39.93 -2.72
N PHE A 713 -2.56 39.82 -2.70
CA PHE A 713 -3.46 40.79 -2.06
C PHE A 713 -4.33 40.11 -1.00
N PRO A 714 -3.80 39.78 0.19
CA PRO A 714 -4.46 38.87 1.14
C PRO A 714 -5.89 39.23 1.53
N PHE A 715 -6.23 40.52 1.56
CA PHE A 715 -7.55 41.00 1.98
C PHE A 715 -8.48 41.38 0.82
N ALA A 716 -8.11 41.06 -0.42
CA ALA A 716 -8.88 41.39 -1.62
C ALA A 716 -10.35 40.93 -1.57
N SER A 717 -10.64 39.84 -0.86
CA SER A 717 -12.00 39.32 -0.69
C SER A 717 -12.63 39.60 0.68
N ILE A 718 -11.88 39.46 1.78
CA ILE A 718 -12.45 39.53 3.14
C ILE A 718 -12.86 40.96 3.53
N ALA A 719 -12.10 41.97 3.11
CA ALA A 719 -12.42 43.37 3.39
C ALA A 719 -13.74 43.81 2.73
N PRO A 720 -13.94 43.65 1.40
CA PRO A 720 -15.23 43.99 0.79
C PRO A 720 -16.38 43.12 1.31
N ALA A 721 -16.13 41.83 1.62
CA ALA A 721 -17.14 40.97 2.23
C ALA A 721 -17.61 41.49 3.59
N TYR A 722 -16.68 41.93 4.46
CA TYR A 722 -17.03 42.52 5.76
C TYR A 722 -17.92 43.76 5.60
N VAL A 723 -17.54 44.69 4.72
CA VAL A 723 -18.29 45.93 4.47
C VAL A 723 -19.71 45.61 4.03
N ALA A 724 -19.87 44.78 2.99
CA ALA A 724 -21.18 44.43 2.44
C ALA A 724 -22.05 43.65 3.42
N MET A 725 -21.48 42.67 4.15
CA MET A 725 -22.23 41.91 5.16
C MET A 725 -22.70 42.80 6.31
N LYS A 726 -21.82 43.70 6.79
CA LYS A 726 -22.16 44.63 7.86
C LYS A 726 -23.28 45.58 7.44
N GLU A 727 -23.17 46.19 6.27
CA GLU A 727 -24.21 47.07 5.73
C GLU A 727 -25.55 46.33 5.56
N GLY A 728 -25.51 45.10 5.03
CA GLY A 728 -26.69 44.25 4.90
C GLY A 728 -27.36 43.93 6.24
N PHE A 729 -26.59 43.56 7.26
CA PHE A 729 -27.11 43.29 8.61
C PHE A 729 -27.63 44.55 9.31
N GLU A 730 -26.97 45.69 9.12
CA GLU A 730 -27.46 46.97 9.65
C GLU A 730 -28.78 47.37 8.98
N ASN A 731 -28.92 47.18 7.67
CA ASN A 731 -30.17 47.43 6.96
C ASN A 731 -31.29 46.48 7.40
N LEU A 732 -30.99 45.18 7.49
CA LEU A 732 -31.93 44.16 7.98
C LEU A 732 -32.41 44.49 9.39
N LYS A 733 -31.50 44.91 10.28
CA LYS A 733 -31.84 45.32 11.66
C LYS A 733 -32.71 46.58 11.70
N LYS A 734 -32.49 47.54 10.79
CA LYS A 734 -33.24 48.81 10.74
C LYS A 734 -34.63 48.66 10.11
N THR A 735 -34.75 47.88 9.03
CA THR A 735 -35.95 47.86 8.18
C THR A 735 -36.74 46.55 8.25
N GLY A 736 -36.16 45.48 8.78
CA GLY A 736 -36.75 44.14 8.76
C GLY A 736 -36.62 43.43 7.40
N VAL A 737 -36.00 44.07 6.40
CA VAL A 737 -35.80 43.51 5.05
C VAL A 737 -34.32 43.66 4.66
N LEU A 738 -33.74 42.62 4.07
CA LEU A 738 -32.31 42.63 3.71
C LEU A 738 -31.98 43.66 2.62
N GLY A 739 -32.85 43.79 1.61
CA GLY A 739 -32.61 44.68 0.46
C GLY A 739 -31.56 44.16 -0.53
N ALA A 740 -31.41 42.83 -0.66
CA ALA A 740 -30.50 42.25 -1.64
C ALA A 740 -30.93 42.59 -3.08
N PRO A 741 -29.99 42.68 -4.05
CA PRO A 741 -30.32 42.96 -5.44
C PRO A 741 -31.30 41.93 -6.03
N GLU A 742 -32.27 42.38 -6.85
CA GLU A 742 -33.32 41.50 -7.41
C GLU A 742 -32.76 40.30 -8.21
N TYR A 743 -31.60 40.45 -8.84
CA TYR A 743 -30.96 39.37 -9.58
C TYR A 743 -30.33 38.30 -8.68
N PHE A 744 -30.05 38.61 -7.41
CA PHE A 744 -29.33 37.72 -6.50
C PHE A 744 -30.26 36.68 -5.88
N SER A 745 -30.68 35.72 -6.71
CA SER A 745 -31.49 34.58 -6.32
C SER A 745 -30.65 33.41 -5.78
N PRO A 746 -31.26 32.42 -5.10
CA PRO A 746 -30.56 31.18 -4.75
C PRO A 746 -29.94 30.49 -5.98
N LYS A 747 -30.65 30.49 -7.12
CA LYS A 747 -30.14 29.95 -8.38
C LYS A 747 -28.89 30.67 -8.85
N PHE A 748 -28.89 32.00 -8.83
CA PHE A 748 -27.71 32.80 -9.19
C PHE A 748 -26.51 32.46 -8.28
N CYS A 749 -26.74 32.37 -6.97
CA CYS A 749 -25.70 31.96 -6.01
C CYS A 749 -25.14 30.56 -6.32
N PHE A 750 -25.99 29.59 -6.64
CA PHE A 750 -25.55 28.25 -7.04
C PHE A 750 -24.80 28.24 -8.37
N GLN A 751 -25.20 29.07 -9.33
CA GLN A 751 -24.48 29.22 -10.60
C GLN A 751 -23.06 29.76 -10.38
N VAL A 752 -22.87 30.75 -9.50
CA VAL A 752 -21.53 31.20 -9.08
C VAL A 752 -20.71 30.04 -8.50
N CYS A 753 -21.37 29.11 -7.80
CA CYS A 753 -20.73 27.93 -7.20
C CYS A 753 -20.56 26.72 -8.14
N GLY A 754 -20.90 26.85 -9.43
CA GLY A 754 -20.72 25.80 -10.42
C GLY A 754 -21.91 24.84 -10.56
N LEU A 755 -23.14 25.36 -10.43
CA LEU A 755 -24.38 24.60 -10.62
C LEU A 755 -24.43 23.95 -12.00
N ASP A 756 -24.13 24.72 -13.05
CA ASP A 756 -24.31 24.28 -14.43
C ASP A 756 -23.32 23.15 -14.77
N GLU A 757 -22.08 23.22 -14.28
CA GLU A 757 -21.07 22.15 -14.40
C GLU A 757 -21.49 20.89 -13.64
N SER A 758 -22.06 21.05 -12.44
CA SER A 758 -22.55 19.94 -11.62
C SER A 758 -23.73 19.22 -12.30
N MET A 759 -24.65 19.98 -12.90
CA MET A 759 -25.78 19.44 -13.66
C MET A 759 -25.32 18.75 -14.94
N ALA A 760 -24.38 19.35 -15.67
CA ALA A 760 -23.80 18.76 -16.87
C ALA A 760 -23.09 17.43 -16.58
N LEU A 761 -22.43 17.31 -15.42
CA LEU A 761 -21.81 16.06 -14.97
C LEU A 761 -22.85 14.96 -14.69
N ASP A 762 -23.96 15.29 -14.01
CA ASP A 762 -25.06 14.33 -13.78
C ASP A 762 -25.62 13.82 -15.12
N GLU A 763 -25.91 14.73 -16.05
CA GLU A 763 -26.42 14.38 -17.38
C GLU A 763 -25.43 13.52 -18.17
N ALA A 764 -24.15 13.89 -18.18
CA ALA A 764 -23.10 13.12 -18.85
C ALA A 764 -22.92 11.71 -18.26
N ALA A 765 -23.16 11.53 -16.96
CA ALA A 765 -23.15 10.24 -16.28
C ALA A 765 -24.42 9.39 -16.55
N GLY A 766 -25.36 9.90 -17.36
CA GLY A 766 -26.66 9.28 -17.62
C GLY A 766 -27.68 9.50 -16.50
N GLY A 767 -27.35 10.36 -15.54
CA GLY A 767 -28.26 10.87 -14.52
C GLY A 767 -29.39 11.70 -15.15
N LYS A 768 -30.51 11.73 -14.44
CA LYS A 768 -31.70 12.51 -14.81
C LYS A 768 -32.20 13.30 -13.61
N ALA A 769 -31.38 13.45 -12.58
CA ALA A 769 -31.77 14.13 -11.36
C ALA A 769 -31.98 15.63 -11.63
N PHE A 770 -31.22 16.17 -12.58
CA PHE A 770 -31.27 17.59 -12.96
C PHE A 770 -31.58 17.84 -14.44
N GLY A 771 -31.79 16.78 -15.23
CA GLY A 771 -32.18 16.89 -16.64
C GLY A 771 -33.55 17.54 -16.79
N ALA A 772 -33.69 18.44 -17.78
CA ALA A 772 -34.81 19.35 -18.05
C ALA A 772 -36.19 18.91 -17.51
N LYS A 773 -36.41 19.10 -16.21
CA LYS A 773 -37.71 19.16 -15.57
C LYS A 773 -37.78 20.48 -14.79
N GLY A 774 -38.07 21.54 -15.52
CA GLY A 774 -38.55 22.82 -14.97
C GLY A 774 -37.44 23.77 -14.53
N ALA A 775 -37.26 24.82 -15.33
CA ALA A 775 -36.75 26.11 -14.89
C ALA A 775 -37.69 26.76 -13.86
#